data_AF-A0A7M1SPH7-F1
#
_entry.id   AF-A0A7M1SPH7-F1
#
_cell.length_a   1.000
_cell.length_b   1.000
_cell.length_c   1.000
_cell.angle_alpha   90.00
_cell.angle_beta   90.00
_cell.angle_gamma   90.00
#
_symmetry.space_group_name_H-M   'P 1'
#
loop_
_entity.id
_entity.type
_entity.pdbx_description
1 polymer ?
#
loop_
_entity_poly.entity_id
_entity_poly.type
_entity_poly.pdbx_seq_one_letter_code
_entity_poly.pdbx_strand_id
1 'polypeptide(L)'
;MTDLPRPARPHTATQLLVARGGDPFEQARTGVARARTAVAELLTVLPPEQDELRAAFTSLDASLDLGQERLSGWQLSAAERTTLAGPSLPSWGETSLTTQAPVGTQPPDVLGEVEPVYGFGDALQVVRHDVGRAAEQLPPSHHAPAGGLHRVMLAGFMAETANTAEHLAHVFTAAVWDFERPAMPPVPPALGRIELRPAARAAPQRRWARQARVIFTPGRVEIIHSGGTRVIGETEPIAMVLHVVPPPVRDVLAPYDPAERFARIPGWDELGVLHFCSASGHSLGAIAVADWLVQPKYVIAQERSTAPAGGPLRGRDLLVRTLELGGFGAGVAMLDVPLRRGVLHPPNARPPEGDDRKRSGTQPTGATVRFPEAVPGSMAFNPQPVVDLIRPAPHLQPYRGRAARPAAAFKRRLKRYKRWRGDTGPSSPVNSIVRGPAPWAIGIAGIGGAYLLAETWFVRLCALWAVLAVVEPWAWALLERLRDRRQWRPVAVYRPGASAGVTRAFASRAALLFDGRDVGIRGPGGHEAWCSGPGQTEPGVVALHRLMDDQGTWAVALVGRTGQWRTVLPLDSWVPDGDLTALAGFAREAGLSLSDTRAERVTVSDDVFADGTPSSSARSRGPAGRGLLILAFWAVLIAPLTLWGWRVATAGLLLLAVAAALPVLVRWVWERRMVRPARR
;
A
#
# COMPACT_ATOMS: atom_id res chain seq x y z
N MET A 1 17.14 -19.11 -27.33
CA MET A 1 17.17 -18.16 -26.19
C MET A 1 16.07 -18.56 -25.24
N THR A 2 16.44 -18.96 -24.02
CA THR A 2 15.55 -19.54 -23.01
C THR A 2 14.75 -18.47 -22.26
N ASP A 3 13.42 -18.62 -22.21
CA ASP A 3 12.57 -17.82 -21.34
C ASP A 3 12.91 -18.13 -19.86
N LEU A 4 13.49 -17.17 -19.14
CA LEU A 4 13.86 -17.30 -17.73
C LEU A 4 12.62 -17.24 -16.82
N PRO A 5 12.35 -18.25 -15.97
CA PRO A 5 11.37 -18.13 -14.89
C PRO A 5 11.98 -17.38 -13.70
N ARG A 6 11.39 -16.24 -13.32
CA ARG A 6 11.56 -15.59 -12.01
C ARG A 6 10.27 -14.83 -11.65
N PRO A 7 9.80 -14.94 -10.40
CA PRO A 7 9.53 -16.20 -9.70
C PRO A 7 8.00 -16.41 -9.56
N ALA A 8 7.59 -17.59 -9.12
CA ALA A 8 6.26 -17.75 -8.54
C ALA A 8 6.12 -16.84 -7.32
N ARG A 9 4.91 -16.38 -7.02
CA ARG A 9 4.65 -15.64 -5.78
C ARG A 9 4.98 -16.56 -4.60
N PRO A 10 5.61 -16.06 -3.51
CA PRO A 10 5.75 -16.87 -2.33
C PRO A 10 4.38 -17.17 -1.76
N HIS A 11 3.93 -18.42 -1.95
CA HIS A 11 2.69 -18.95 -1.43
C HIS A 11 2.89 -19.75 -0.15
N THR A 12 4.14 -20.08 0.18
CA THR A 12 4.51 -20.91 1.33
C THR A 12 5.60 -20.25 2.16
N ALA A 13 5.78 -20.70 3.41
CA ALA A 13 6.78 -20.15 4.33
C ALA A 13 8.21 -20.32 3.77
N THR A 14 8.51 -21.46 3.15
CA THR A 14 9.80 -21.69 2.46
C THR A 14 10.03 -20.70 1.33
N GLN A 15 9.02 -20.49 0.48
CA GLN A 15 9.15 -19.57 -0.66
C GLN A 15 9.33 -18.12 -0.20
N LEU A 16 8.66 -17.72 0.89
CA LEU A 16 8.84 -16.40 1.49
C LEU A 16 10.27 -16.20 2.02
N LEU A 17 10.78 -17.17 2.77
CA LEU A 17 12.13 -17.13 3.34
C LEU A 17 13.21 -17.04 2.24
N VAL A 18 13.07 -17.84 1.17
CA VAL A 18 14.00 -17.80 0.03
C VAL A 18 13.86 -16.50 -0.78
N ALA A 19 12.64 -15.98 -0.97
CA ALA A 19 12.40 -14.78 -1.78
C ALA A 19 12.98 -13.50 -1.17
N ARG A 20 13.22 -13.46 0.15
CA ARG A 20 13.90 -12.34 0.84
C ARG A 20 15.39 -12.25 0.49
N GLY A 21 16.02 -13.34 0.04
CA GLY A 21 17.44 -13.42 -0.32
C GLY A 21 18.39 -13.43 0.89
N GLY A 22 19.66 -13.81 0.67
CA GLY A 22 20.63 -14.05 1.75
C GLY A 22 20.58 -15.49 2.29
N ASP A 23 21.17 -15.74 3.46
CA ASP A 23 21.09 -17.07 4.11
C ASP A 23 19.71 -17.22 4.79
N PRO A 24 18.91 -18.25 4.45
CA PRO A 24 17.60 -18.48 5.06
C PRO A 24 17.70 -18.89 6.54
N PHE A 25 18.79 -19.53 6.97
CA PHE A 25 18.95 -19.96 8.36
C PHE A 25 19.29 -18.79 9.29
N GLU A 26 20.12 -17.84 8.85
CA GLU A 26 20.32 -16.59 9.59
C GLU A 26 19.04 -15.76 9.70
N GLN A 27 18.24 -15.71 8.63
CA GLN A 27 16.94 -15.05 8.65
C GLN A 27 15.96 -15.70 9.64
N ALA A 28 15.94 -17.04 9.68
CA ALA A 28 15.12 -17.77 10.65
C ALA A 28 15.58 -17.48 12.09
N ARG A 29 16.88 -17.59 12.39
CA ARG A 29 17.46 -17.21 13.70
C ARG A 29 17.12 -15.78 14.10
N THR A 30 17.26 -14.84 13.16
CA THR A 30 16.96 -13.42 13.36
C THR A 30 15.46 -13.16 13.55
N GLY A 31 14.58 -14.00 12.99
CA GLY A 31 13.14 -14.00 13.27
C GLY A 31 12.84 -14.46 14.70
N VAL A 32 13.36 -15.62 15.09
CA VAL A 32 13.16 -16.19 16.42
C VAL A 32 13.68 -15.25 17.52
N ALA A 33 14.90 -14.72 17.37
CA ALA A 33 15.48 -13.79 18.35
C ALA A 33 14.67 -12.49 18.51
N ARG A 34 14.06 -11.97 17.43
CA ARG A 34 13.14 -10.82 17.50
C ARG A 34 11.84 -11.17 18.21
N ALA A 35 11.25 -12.32 17.91
CA ALA A 35 10.05 -12.81 18.59
C ALA A 35 10.26 -12.95 20.11
N ARG A 36 11.37 -13.54 20.53
CA ARG A 36 11.76 -13.64 21.94
C ARG A 36 11.95 -12.28 22.60
N THR A 37 12.60 -11.33 21.91
CA THR A 37 12.74 -9.95 22.41
C THR A 37 11.37 -9.32 22.66
N ALA A 38 10.41 -9.50 21.76
CA ALA A 38 9.05 -8.97 21.90
C ALA A 38 8.23 -9.66 23.01
N VAL A 39 8.40 -10.98 23.19
CA VAL A 39 7.77 -11.73 24.29
C VAL A 39 8.37 -11.32 25.65
N ALA A 40 9.69 -11.16 25.74
CA ALA A 40 10.35 -10.67 26.94
C ALA A 40 9.89 -9.23 27.28
N GLU A 41 9.83 -8.34 26.29
CA GLU A 41 9.30 -6.97 26.43
C GLU A 41 7.88 -7.00 27.03
N LEU A 42 6.98 -7.80 26.45
CA LEU A 42 5.62 -7.99 26.97
C LEU A 42 5.61 -8.49 28.42
N LEU A 43 6.39 -9.53 28.75
CA LEU A 43 6.42 -10.10 30.10
C LEU A 43 6.88 -9.10 31.18
N THR A 44 7.67 -8.08 30.81
CA THR A 44 8.08 -7.01 31.75
C THR A 44 6.99 -5.96 32.02
N VAL A 45 6.03 -5.79 31.12
CA VAL A 45 4.93 -4.81 31.26
C VAL A 45 3.58 -5.45 31.58
N LEU A 46 3.45 -6.77 31.46
CA LEU A 46 2.21 -7.48 31.77
C LEU A 46 1.82 -7.25 33.24
N PRO A 47 0.57 -6.84 33.55
CA PRO A 47 0.10 -6.67 34.94
C PRO A 47 0.30 -7.95 35.79
N PRO A 48 0.55 -7.81 37.10
CA PRO A 48 0.82 -8.97 37.97
C PRO A 48 -0.37 -9.93 38.07
N GLU A 49 -1.61 -9.46 37.90
CA GLU A 49 -2.84 -10.26 37.99
C GLU A 49 -3.08 -11.16 36.76
N GLN A 50 -2.29 -11.02 35.70
CA GLN A 50 -2.49 -11.71 34.41
C GLN A 50 -1.71 -13.04 34.33
N ASP A 51 -1.86 -13.89 35.36
CA ASP A 51 -1.08 -15.13 35.52
C ASP A 51 -1.22 -16.12 34.35
N GLU A 52 -2.44 -16.29 33.82
CA GLU A 52 -2.66 -17.20 32.68
C GLU A 52 -1.93 -16.74 31.41
N LEU A 53 -1.95 -15.44 31.12
CA LEU A 53 -1.21 -14.85 30.01
C LEU A 53 0.31 -14.93 30.25
N ARG A 54 0.76 -14.70 31.49
CA ARG A 54 2.17 -14.82 31.88
C ARG A 54 2.66 -16.24 31.64
N ALA A 55 1.90 -17.26 32.06
CA ALA A 55 2.21 -18.66 31.82
C ALA A 55 2.20 -19.00 30.33
N ALA A 56 1.21 -18.51 29.57
CA ALA A 56 1.09 -18.73 28.13
C ALA A 56 2.28 -18.15 27.34
N PHE A 57 2.72 -16.94 27.67
CA PHE A 57 3.88 -16.28 27.04
C PHE A 57 5.22 -16.84 27.51
N THR A 58 5.35 -17.27 28.77
CA THR A 58 6.54 -17.99 29.25
C THR A 58 6.71 -19.32 28.50
N SER A 59 5.61 -20.06 28.31
CA SER A 59 5.55 -21.27 27.48
C SER A 59 5.88 -21.00 26.01
N LEU A 60 5.55 -19.82 25.49
CA LEU A 60 5.89 -19.39 24.14
C LEU A 60 7.39 -19.07 23.99
N ASP A 61 8.00 -18.34 24.95
CA ASP A 61 9.44 -18.07 24.93
C ASP A 61 10.26 -19.37 25.02
N ALA A 62 9.86 -20.33 25.87
CA ALA A 62 10.52 -21.63 25.95
C ALA A 62 10.51 -22.39 24.61
N SER A 63 9.39 -22.36 23.88
CA SER A 63 9.31 -22.95 22.53
C SER A 63 10.17 -22.20 21.51
N LEU A 64 10.26 -20.87 21.62
CA LEU A 64 11.13 -20.05 20.77
C LEU A 64 12.63 -20.27 21.09
N ASP A 65 12.99 -20.42 22.37
CA ASP A 65 14.35 -20.75 22.82
C ASP A 65 14.80 -22.11 22.27
N LEU A 66 13.94 -23.13 22.39
CA LEU A 66 14.16 -24.44 21.76
C LEU A 66 14.34 -24.28 20.24
N GLY A 67 13.48 -23.53 19.55
CA GLY A 67 13.64 -23.28 18.11
C GLY A 67 14.96 -22.57 17.76
N GLN A 68 15.43 -21.65 18.61
CA GLN A 68 16.72 -20.96 18.47
C GLN A 68 17.91 -21.90 18.70
N GLU A 69 17.87 -22.74 19.73
CA GLU A 69 18.85 -23.80 20.01
C GLU A 69 18.94 -24.76 18.83
N ARG A 70 17.80 -25.23 18.30
CA ARG A 70 17.73 -26.21 17.21
C ARG A 70 18.20 -25.64 15.87
N LEU A 71 17.99 -24.34 15.61
CA LEU A 71 18.55 -23.63 14.46
C LEU A 71 20.02 -23.20 14.66
N SER A 72 20.62 -23.40 15.83
CA SER A 72 22.04 -23.08 16.04
C SER A 72 22.94 -23.96 15.15
N GLY A 73 24.01 -23.38 14.62
CA GLY A 73 24.92 -24.07 13.68
C GLY A 73 24.37 -24.36 12.29
N TRP A 74 23.07 -24.16 12.00
CA TRP A 74 22.54 -24.39 10.66
C TRP A 74 23.05 -23.34 9.67
N GLN A 75 23.77 -23.79 8.65
CA GLN A 75 24.28 -22.96 7.56
C GLN A 75 23.91 -23.54 6.19
N LEU A 76 23.92 -22.67 5.18
CA LEU A 76 23.58 -23.01 3.80
C LEU A 76 24.78 -23.60 3.05
N SER A 77 24.71 -24.90 2.73
CA SER A 77 25.74 -25.61 1.98
C SER A 77 25.88 -25.08 0.55
N ALA A 78 27.01 -25.39 -0.10
CA ALA A 78 27.24 -25.02 -1.50
C ALA A 78 26.20 -25.63 -2.45
N ALA A 79 25.80 -26.90 -2.21
CA ALA A 79 24.77 -27.57 -3.00
C ALA A 79 23.40 -26.90 -2.83
N GLU A 80 22.96 -26.64 -1.59
CA GLU A 80 21.69 -25.94 -1.32
C GLU A 80 21.67 -24.54 -1.96
N ARG A 81 22.78 -23.78 -1.89
CA ARG A 81 22.92 -22.50 -2.61
C ARG A 81 22.68 -22.63 -4.11
N THR A 82 23.28 -23.63 -4.75
CA THR A 82 23.11 -23.89 -6.18
C THR A 82 21.67 -24.28 -6.51
N THR A 83 21.01 -25.10 -5.68
CA THR A 83 19.60 -25.48 -5.91
C THR A 83 18.64 -24.32 -5.69
N LEU A 84 18.84 -23.50 -4.65
CA LEU A 84 18.03 -22.29 -4.38
C LEU A 84 18.21 -21.19 -5.45
N ALA A 85 19.35 -21.16 -6.15
CA ALA A 85 19.56 -20.30 -7.31
C ALA A 85 18.82 -20.78 -8.59
N GLY A 86 18.25 -21.99 -8.56
CA GLY A 86 17.47 -22.57 -9.66
C GLY A 86 16.12 -21.87 -9.90
N PRO A 87 15.52 -22.04 -11.09
CA PRO A 87 14.28 -21.35 -11.47
C PRO A 87 13.00 -21.89 -10.80
N SER A 88 13.08 -23.02 -10.09
CA SER A 88 11.96 -23.70 -9.45
C SER A 88 12.36 -24.30 -8.10
N LEU A 89 11.65 -23.90 -7.04
CA LEU A 89 11.71 -24.58 -5.75
C LEU A 89 10.77 -25.80 -5.78
N PRO A 90 11.12 -26.92 -5.13
CA PRO A 90 10.16 -27.99 -4.87
C PRO A 90 8.96 -27.49 -4.07
N SER A 91 7.84 -28.20 -4.15
CA SER A 91 6.70 -28.02 -3.25
C SER A 91 6.61 -29.23 -2.33
N TRP A 92 6.47 -28.99 -1.03
CA TRP A 92 6.36 -30.04 0.00
C TRP A 92 4.93 -30.19 0.53
N GLY A 93 3.93 -29.64 -0.17
CA GLY A 93 2.55 -29.62 0.31
C GLY A 93 2.31 -28.64 1.47
N GLU A 94 3.21 -27.66 1.65
CA GLU A 94 3.08 -26.61 2.67
C GLU A 94 1.74 -25.86 2.55
N THR A 95 1.16 -25.52 3.70
CA THR A 95 -0.04 -24.68 3.79
C THR A 95 0.19 -23.35 3.08
N SER A 96 -0.79 -22.92 2.28
CA SER A 96 -0.73 -21.61 1.62
C SER A 96 -0.87 -20.47 2.64
N LEU A 97 0.11 -19.56 2.65
CA LEU A 97 0.11 -18.38 3.48
C LEU A 97 -1.08 -17.47 3.15
N THR A 98 -1.95 -17.24 4.13
CA THR A 98 -3.00 -16.21 4.05
C THR A 98 -2.38 -14.82 4.17
N THR A 99 -2.97 -13.85 3.46
CA THR A 99 -2.38 -12.51 3.29
C THR A 99 -3.16 -11.38 3.97
N GLN A 100 -4.08 -11.71 4.87
CA GLN A 100 -4.97 -10.78 5.55
C GLN A 100 -5.27 -11.29 6.96
N ALA A 101 -5.51 -10.38 7.90
CA ALA A 101 -6.14 -10.74 9.17
C ALA A 101 -7.52 -11.38 8.88
N PRO A 102 -7.96 -12.40 9.63
CA PRO A 102 -9.28 -12.99 9.43
C PRO A 102 -10.38 -12.00 9.80
N VAL A 103 -11.59 -12.20 9.26
CA VAL A 103 -12.80 -11.54 9.76
C VAL A 103 -13.38 -12.43 10.86
N GLY A 104 -13.62 -11.87 12.04
CA GLY A 104 -14.21 -12.59 13.17
C GLY A 104 -15.68 -12.93 12.91
N THR A 105 -16.13 -14.03 13.52
CA THR A 105 -17.51 -14.54 13.39
C THR A 105 -18.49 -13.84 14.32
N GLN A 106 -18.01 -13.29 15.43
CA GLN A 106 -18.76 -12.50 16.42
C GLN A 106 -18.19 -11.08 16.48
N PRO A 107 -19.01 -10.05 16.75
CA PRO A 107 -18.50 -8.68 16.93
C PRO A 107 -17.65 -8.55 18.21
N PRO A 108 -16.71 -7.59 18.26
CA PRO A 108 -16.00 -7.23 19.49
C PRO A 108 -16.96 -6.70 20.54
N ASP A 109 -16.69 -7.00 21.80
CA ASP A 109 -17.24 -6.25 22.93
C ASP A 109 -16.77 -4.78 22.86
N VAL A 110 -17.70 -3.85 23.11
CA VAL A 110 -17.45 -2.41 23.06
C VAL A 110 -16.76 -1.92 24.33
N LEU A 111 -17.12 -2.48 25.49
CA LEU A 111 -16.57 -2.09 26.79
C LEU A 111 -15.21 -2.76 27.04
N GLY A 112 -15.01 -3.98 26.53
CA GLY A 112 -13.77 -4.73 26.67
C GLY A 112 -13.65 -5.51 27.97
N GLU A 113 -14.77 -5.78 28.63
CA GLU A 113 -14.88 -6.58 29.85
C GLU A 113 -14.53 -8.06 29.59
N VAL A 114 -14.83 -8.56 28.38
CA VAL A 114 -14.60 -9.96 28.01
C VAL A 114 -13.17 -10.21 27.51
N GLU A 115 -12.65 -9.33 26.65
CA GLU A 115 -11.33 -9.52 26.02
C GLU A 115 -10.68 -8.16 25.71
N PRO A 116 -9.46 -7.86 26.21
CA PRO A 116 -8.82 -6.56 26.03
C PRO A 116 -8.34 -6.31 24.59
N VAL A 117 -8.01 -7.37 23.85
CA VAL A 117 -7.58 -7.33 22.44
C VAL A 117 -8.47 -8.27 21.64
N TYR A 118 -9.25 -7.76 20.70
CA TYR A 118 -10.26 -8.55 20.00
C TYR A 118 -9.66 -9.69 19.14
N GLY A 119 -10.10 -10.92 19.46
CA GLY A 119 -9.73 -12.18 18.81
C GLY A 119 -8.37 -12.72 19.22
N PHE A 120 -7.84 -12.30 20.37
CA PHE A 120 -6.49 -12.60 20.83
C PHE A 120 -6.36 -13.99 21.45
N GLY A 121 -7.35 -14.45 22.23
CA GLY A 121 -7.31 -15.75 22.88
C GLY A 121 -7.12 -16.91 21.90
N ASP A 122 -7.99 -16.98 20.88
CA ASP A 122 -7.91 -17.97 19.80
C ASP A 122 -6.58 -17.86 19.03
N ALA A 123 -6.15 -16.64 18.70
CA ALA A 123 -4.91 -16.41 17.98
C ALA A 123 -3.68 -16.85 18.78
N LEU A 124 -3.64 -16.58 20.08
CA LEU A 124 -2.56 -16.98 20.97
C LEU A 124 -2.46 -18.50 21.09
N GLN A 125 -3.58 -19.22 21.20
CA GLN A 125 -3.55 -20.69 21.27
C GLN A 125 -3.04 -21.31 19.96
N VAL A 126 -3.49 -20.80 18.80
CA VAL A 126 -2.98 -21.24 17.49
C VAL A 126 -1.47 -20.98 17.37
N VAL A 127 -1.00 -19.77 17.74
CA VAL A 127 0.43 -19.43 17.66
C VAL A 127 1.28 -20.25 18.64
N ARG A 128 0.80 -20.52 19.85
CA ARG A 128 1.50 -21.40 20.81
C ARG A 128 1.62 -22.82 20.27
N HIS A 129 0.55 -23.38 19.69
CA HIS A 129 0.58 -24.69 19.05
C HIS A 129 1.56 -24.73 17.87
N ASP A 130 1.47 -23.76 16.96
CA ASP A 130 2.27 -23.71 15.74
C ASP A 130 3.77 -23.47 16.03
N VAL A 131 4.12 -22.62 17.00
CA VAL A 131 5.52 -22.40 17.41
C VAL A 131 6.09 -23.62 18.14
N GLY A 132 5.33 -24.24 19.07
CA GLY A 132 5.76 -25.48 19.73
C GLY A 132 6.02 -26.59 18.72
N ARG A 133 5.05 -26.83 17.83
CA ARG A 133 5.17 -27.78 16.72
C ARG A 133 6.35 -27.47 15.79
N ALA A 134 6.58 -26.20 15.45
CA ALA A 134 7.71 -25.83 14.59
C ALA A 134 9.06 -26.11 15.27
N ALA A 135 9.17 -25.86 16.58
CA ALA A 135 10.37 -26.14 17.36
C ALA A 135 10.62 -27.66 17.52
N GLU A 136 9.57 -28.45 17.80
CA GLU A 136 9.64 -29.91 17.91
C GLU A 136 10.00 -30.59 16.58
N GLN A 137 9.56 -30.04 15.45
CA GLN A 137 9.89 -30.55 14.11
C GLN A 137 11.34 -30.27 13.69
N LEU A 138 12.06 -29.39 14.40
CA LEU A 138 13.48 -29.17 14.16
C LEU A 138 14.29 -30.28 14.87
N PRO A 139 15.14 -31.04 14.15
CA PRO A 139 15.98 -32.05 14.76
C PRO A 139 16.97 -31.42 15.76
N PRO A 140 17.49 -32.19 16.75
CA PRO A 140 18.51 -31.72 17.69
C PRO A 140 19.64 -30.97 16.99
N SER A 141 20.17 -29.92 17.64
CA SER A 141 21.27 -29.08 17.12
C SER A 141 22.50 -29.88 16.66
N HIS A 142 22.74 -31.03 17.29
CA HIS A 142 23.83 -31.97 16.97
C HIS A 142 23.47 -33.04 15.92
N HIS A 143 22.21 -33.15 15.50
CA HIS A 143 21.73 -34.12 14.51
C HIS A 143 21.45 -33.41 13.19
N ALA A 144 22.40 -33.49 12.26
CA ALA A 144 22.16 -33.06 10.88
C ALA A 144 21.09 -33.98 10.25
N PRO A 145 19.92 -33.45 9.84
CA PRO A 145 18.97 -34.25 9.07
C PRO A 145 19.61 -34.64 7.73
N ALA A 146 19.18 -35.78 7.16
CA ALA A 146 19.60 -36.19 5.82
C ALA A 146 19.42 -35.02 4.83
N GLY A 147 20.52 -34.62 4.20
CA GLY A 147 20.68 -33.26 3.68
C GLY A 147 19.73 -32.88 2.54
N GLY A 148 19.47 -31.58 2.40
CA GLY A 148 18.73 -31.01 1.28
C GLY A 148 17.74 -29.92 1.68
N LEU A 149 16.99 -29.44 0.69
CA LEU A 149 16.07 -28.29 0.81
C LEU A 149 14.96 -28.43 1.85
N HIS A 150 14.70 -29.65 2.37
CA HIS A 150 13.78 -29.86 3.50
C HIS A 150 14.21 -29.07 4.76
N ARG A 151 15.52 -28.87 4.99
CA ARG A 151 16.02 -27.98 6.06
C ARG A 151 15.54 -26.54 5.90
N VAL A 152 15.57 -26.04 4.66
CA VAL A 152 15.10 -24.69 4.32
C VAL A 152 13.58 -24.58 4.54
N MET A 153 12.84 -25.68 4.37
CA MET A 153 11.41 -25.74 4.65
C MET A 153 11.08 -25.69 6.14
N LEU A 154 11.79 -26.48 6.97
CA LEU A 154 11.65 -26.41 8.43
C LEU A 154 12.03 -25.02 8.98
N ALA A 155 13.13 -24.45 8.49
CA ALA A 155 13.53 -23.07 8.82
C ALA A 155 12.50 -22.04 8.34
N GLY A 156 11.86 -22.25 7.19
CA GLY A 156 10.74 -21.46 6.68
C GLY A 156 9.55 -21.45 7.65
N PHE A 157 9.11 -22.64 8.06
CA PHE A 157 8.00 -22.79 9.01
C PHE A 157 8.31 -22.13 10.36
N MET A 158 9.48 -22.39 10.94
CA MET A 158 9.91 -21.74 12.20
C MET A 158 10.01 -20.21 12.08
N ALA A 159 10.54 -19.70 10.95
CA ALA A 159 10.63 -18.25 10.74
C ALA A 159 9.25 -17.59 10.67
N GLU A 160 8.25 -18.24 10.07
CA GLU A 160 6.90 -17.70 9.91
C GLU A 160 6.09 -17.74 11.22
N THR A 161 6.17 -18.84 11.96
CA THR A 161 5.50 -18.95 13.27
C THR A 161 6.12 -17.98 14.28
N ALA A 162 7.45 -17.82 14.27
CA ALA A 162 8.14 -16.79 15.05
C ALA A 162 7.72 -15.35 14.69
N ASN A 163 7.61 -14.99 13.40
CA ASN A 163 7.11 -13.66 13.03
C ASN A 163 5.68 -13.44 13.56
N THR A 164 4.84 -14.48 13.59
CA THR A 164 3.46 -14.38 14.09
C THR A 164 3.41 -14.21 15.61
N ALA A 165 4.32 -14.85 16.34
CA ALA A 165 4.54 -14.62 17.78
C ALA A 165 5.04 -13.19 18.09
N GLU A 166 6.03 -12.68 17.32
CA GLU A 166 6.50 -11.29 17.40
C GLU A 166 5.34 -10.29 17.25
N HIS A 167 4.45 -10.54 16.28
CA HIS A 167 3.27 -9.71 16.04
C HIS A 167 2.28 -9.74 17.22
N LEU A 168 1.87 -10.91 17.72
CA LEU A 168 0.94 -10.99 18.86
C LEU A 168 1.50 -10.30 20.11
N ALA A 169 2.79 -10.50 20.41
CA ALA A 169 3.44 -9.86 21.55
C ALA A 169 3.42 -8.33 21.44
N HIS A 170 3.73 -7.77 20.26
CA HIS A 170 3.64 -6.33 20.02
C HIS A 170 2.22 -5.78 20.14
N VAL A 171 1.20 -6.48 19.60
CA VAL A 171 -0.21 -6.04 19.68
C VAL A 171 -0.69 -5.99 21.14
N PHE A 172 -0.36 -7.00 21.94
CA PHE A 172 -0.75 -7.01 23.35
C PHE A 172 0.04 -5.98 24.17
N THR A 173 1.34 -5.79 23.89
CA THR A 173 2.15 -4.72 24.52
C THR A 173 1.55 -3.33 24.27
N ALA A 174 1.05 -3.08 23.07
CA ALA A 174 0.35 -1.84 22.74
C ALA A 174 -0.98 -1.70 23.49
N ALA A 175 -1.73 -2.79 23.67
CA ALA A 175 -3.00 -2.77 24.40
C ALA A 175 -2.83 -2.59 25.92
N VAL A 176 -1.79 -3.17 26.53
CA VAL A 176 -1.41 -2.92 27.93
C VAL A 176 -1.12 -1.43 28.13
N TRP A 177 -0.36 -0.81 27.22
CA TRP A 177 -0.07 0.61 27.27
C TRP A 177 -1.33 1.49 27.20
N ASP A 178 -2.29 1.16 26.32
CA ASP A 178 -3.57 1.87 26.22
C ASP A 178 -4.46 1.67 27.47
N PHE A 179 -4.27 0.58 28.23
CA PHE A 179 -5.01 0.29 29.46
C PHE A 179 -4.42 0.97 30.70
N GLU A 180 -3.09 0.87 30.91
CA GLU A 180 -2.40 1.54 32.02
C GLU A 180 -2.48 3.06 31.94
N ARG A 181 -2.64 3.58 30.72
CA ARG A 181 -2.85 4.99 30.44
C ARG A 181 -4.10 5.10 29.57
N PRO A 182 -5.31 5.12 30.17
CA PRO A 182 -6.56 5.28 29.44
C PRO A 182 -6.55 6.59 28.66
N ALA A 183 -6.01 6.52 27.44
CA ALA A 183 -5.92 7.63 26.53
C ALA A 183 -7.30 7.81 25.92
N MET A 184 -8.16 8.49 26.68
CA MET A 184 -8.82 9.67 26.11
C MET A 184 -7.68 10.64 25.79
N PRO A 185 -7.20 10.71 24.54
CA PRO A 185 -6.12 11.62 24.21
C PRO A 185 -6.65 13.03 24.47
N PRO A 186 -5.84 13.97 25.01
CA PRO A 186 -6.35 15.25 25.47
C PRO A 186 -7.12 15.95 24.35
N VAL A 187 -8.39 16.27 24.58
CA VAL A 187 -9.25 16.90 23.57
C VAL A 187 -8.58 18.19 23.11
N PRO A 188 -8.20 18.30 21.83
CA PRO A 188 -7.31 19.37 21.38
C PRO A 188 -8.02 20.73 21.53
N PRO A 189 -7.38 21.71 22.20
CA PRO A 189 -8.06 22.96 22.53
C PRO A 189 -8.42 23.76 21.27
N ALA A 190 -9.64 24.30 21.29
CA ALA A 190 -10.17 25.35 20.41
C ALA A 190 -10.43 25.05 18.91
N LEU A 191 -10.39 23.80 18.43
CA LEU A 191 -11.02 23.43 17.14
C LEU A 191 -11.82 22.13 17.25
N GLY A 192 -13.14 22.21 17.05
CA GLY A 192 -14.05 21.05 16.99
C GLY A 192 -13.93 20.20 15.72
N ARG A 193 -12.71 20.08 15.17
CA ARG A 193 -12.39 19.36 13.94
C ARG A 193 -10.90 19.01 13.86
N ILE A 194 -10.59 17.74 13.54
CA ILE A 194 -9.26 17.28 13.12
C ILE A 194 -9.34 16.83 11.66
N GLU A 195 -8.38 17.25 10.81
CA GLU A 195 -8.39 16.92 9.38
C GLU A 195 -7.05 16.31 8.93
N LEU A 196 -7.10 15.04 8.51
CA LEU A 196 -5.96 14.27 8.02
C LEU A 196 -5.87 14.32 6.49
N ARG A 197 -4.63 14.42 5.99
CA ARG A 197 -4.26 14.48 4.56
C ARG A 197 -3.57 13.16 4.15
N PRO A 198 -3.86 12.55 2.98
CA PRO A 198 -3.33 11.24 2.60
C PRO A 198 -1.83 11.22 2.26
N ALA A 199 -1.26 10.02 2.35
CA ALA A 199 0.17 9.72 2.34
C ALA A 199 0.93 10.04 1.03
N ALA A 200 2.24 10.29 1.15
CA ALA A 200 3.17 10.27 0.01
C ALA A 200 3.34 8.87 -0.61
N ARG A 201 3.17 7.80 0.20
CA ARG A 201 3.18 6.39 -0.26
C ARG A 201 2.10 6.10 -1.32
N ALA A 202 1.02 6.88 -1.38
CA ALA A 202 -0.01 6.83 -2.42
C ALA A 202 0.45 7.49 -3.75
N ALA A 203 1.58 7.04 -4.27
CA ALA A 203 2.30 7.60 -5.42
C ALA A 203 1.51 7.59 -6.75
N PRO A 204 1.59 8.64 -7.60
CA PRO A 204 1.44 10.07 -7.33
C PRO A 204 -0.03 10.47 -7.12
N GLN A 205 -0.28 11.35 -6.16
CA GLN A 205 -1.59 11.95 -5.93
C GLN A 205 -2.10 12.77 -7.13
N ARG A 206 -3.00 12.16 -7.93
CA ARG A 206 -3.89 12.89 -8.86
C ARG A 206 -4.85 13.78 -8.08
N ARG A 207 -5.52 14.73 -8.76
CA ARG A 207 -6.43 15.71 -8.15
C ARG A 207 -7.36 15.15 -7.07
N TRP A 208 -7.96 13.97 -7.29
CA TRP A 208 -8.88 13.35 -6.31
C TRP A 208 -8.21 12.94 -5.01
N ALA A 209 -6.96 12.45 -5.06
CA ALA A 209 -6.18 12.15 -3.86
C ALA A 209 -5.87 13.44 -3.07
N ARG A 210 -5.58 14.54 -3.77
CA ARG A 210 -5.36 15.86 -3.15
C ARG A 210 -6.61 16.46 -2.52
N GLN A 211 -7.81 16.00 -2.91
CA GLN A 211 -9.09 16.41 -2.31
C GLN A 211 -9.57 15.42 -1.24
N ALA A 212 -8.93 14.26 -1.10
CA ALA A 212 -9.34 13.26 -0.14
C ALA A 212 -8.90 13.64 1.27
N ARG A 213 -9.79 13.46 2.24
CA ARG A 213 -9.62 13.87 3.64
C ARG A 213 -10.29 12.85 4.56
N VAL A 214 -9.73 12.65 5.76
CA VAL A 214 -10.51 12.15 6.90
C VAL A 214 -10.70 13.32 7.85
N ILE A 215 -11.94 13.63 8.18
CA ILE A 215 -12.34 14.75 9.01
C ILE A 215 -13.06 14.18 10.23
N PHE A 216 -12.44 14.29 11.39
CA PHE A 216 -13.03 13.92 12.68
C PHE A 216 -13.69 15.15 13.29
N THR A 217 -14.91 14.99 13.78
CA THR A 217 -15.67 15.98 14.55
C THR A 217 -16.49 15.24 15.61
N PRO A 218 -17.00 15.88 16.68
CA PRO A 218 -17.75 15.20 17.74
C PRO A 218 -18.81 14.22 17.22
N GLY A 219 -18.70 12.95 17.63
CA GLY A 219 -19.57 11.84 17.26
C GLY A 219 -19.55 11.35 15.80
N ARG A 220 -18.77 11.96 14.88
CA ARG A 220 -18.82 11.61 13.44
C ARG A 220 -17.50 11.79 12.68
N VAL A 221 -17.30 10.95 11.66
CA VAL A 221 -16.17 11.02 10.74
C VAL A 221 -16.67 11.23 9.30
N GLU A 222 -16.24 12.32 8.67
CA GLU A 222 -16.44 12.57 7.24
C GLU A 222 -15.20 12.13 6.46
N ILE A 223 -15.35 11.15 5.57
CA ILE A 223 -14.28 10.63 4.71
C ILE A 223 -14.56 11.03 3.27
N ILE A 224 -13.83 12.04 2.80
CA ILE A 224 -13.87 12.50 1.41
C ILE A 224 -12.90 11.64 0.60
N HIS A 225 -13.37 11.01 -0.46
CA HIS A 225 -12.55 10.14 -1.31
C HIS A 225 -12.90 10.20 -2.80
N SER A 226 -12.09 9.53 -3.63
CA SER A 226 -12.31 9.47 -5.10
C SER A 226 -13.64 8.84 -5.56
N GLY A 227 -14.43 8.27 -4.64
CA GLY A 227 -15.78 7.75 -4.91
C GLY A 227 -16.92 8.70 -4.52
N GLY A 228 -16.66 9.70 -3.68
CA GLY A 228 -17.66 10.58 -3.07
C GLY A 228 -17.25 10.98 -1.65
N THR A 229 -18.21 11.48 -0.87
CA THR A 229 -18.06 11.65 0.58
C THR A 229 -18.83 10.51 1.26
N ARG A 230 -18.23 9.90 2.29
CA ARG A 230 -18.90 8.97 3.20
C ARG A 230 -18.83 9.51 4.61
N VAL A 231 -19.97 9.61 5.28
CA VAL A 231 -20.07 10.00 6.68
C VAL A 231 -20.32 8.75 7.52
N ILE A 232 -19.61 8.60 8.63
CA ILE A 232 -19.80 7.55 9.63
C ILE A 232 -20.15 8.24 10.95
N GLY A 233 -21.08 7.69 11.73
CA GLY A 233 -21.66 8.34 12.92
C GLY A 233 -22.94 9.15 12.65
N GLU A 234 -23.36 9.32 11.40
CA GLU A 234 -24.57 10.10 11.05
C GLU A 234 -25.87 9.32 11.25
N THR A 235 -25.93 8.06 10.79
CA THR A 235 -27.15 7.23 10.89
C THR A 235 -27.12 6.23 12.03
N GLU A 236 -25.93 5.86 12.48
CA GLU A 236 -25.66 4.90 13.55
C GLU A 236 -24.41 5.42 14.28
N PRO A 237 -24.45 5.65 15.60
CA PRO A 237 -23.35 6.27 16.33
C PRO A 237 -22.12 5.37 16.34
N ILE A 238 -20.95 6.00 16.29
CA ILE A 238 -19.68 5.32 16.59
C ILE A 238 -19.63 5.13 18.11
N ALA A 239 -19.39 3.90 18.58
CA ALA A 239 -19.27 3.58 20.01
C ALA A 239 -17.84 3.16 20.40
N MET A 240 -17.03 2.72 19.43
CA MET A 240 -15.59 2.48 19.59
C MET A 240 -14.86 2.60 18.26
N VAL A 241 -13.55 2.80 18.32
CA VAL A 241 -12.66 2.61 17.18
C VAL A 241 -11.77 1.40 17.44
N LEU A 242 -11.69 0.47 16.48
CA LEU A 242 -10.88 -0.74 16.59
C LEU A 242 -9.70 -0.68 15.63
N HIS A 243 -8.49 -0.65 16.16
CA HIS A 243 -7.25 -0.77 15.39
C HIS A 243 -6.88 -2.24 15.21
N VAL A 244 -7.09 -2.75 14.00
CA VAL A 244 -6.71 -4.10 13.61
C VAL A 244 -5.32 -4.05 12.99
N VAL A 245 -4.34 -4.58 13.72
CA VAL A 245 -2.95 -4.62 13.30
C VAL A 245 -2.78 -5.75 12.28
N PRO A 246 -2.01 -5.57 11.19
CA PRO A 246 -1.88 -6.60 10.18
C PRO A 246 -0.85 -7.64 10.59
N PRO A 247 -0.98 -8.90 10.13
CA PRO A 247 0.05 -9.91 10.31
C PRO A 247 1.40 -9.48 9.67
N PRO A 248 2.50 -10.20 9.95
CA PRO A 248 3.84 -9.88 9.42
C PRO A 248 3.93 -10.02 7.90
N VAL A 249 4.62 -9.11 7.20
CA VAL A 249 4.64 -9.05 5.72
C VAL A 249 5.10 -10.36 5.04
N ARG A 250 4.17 -11.07 4.37
CA ARG A 250 4.42 -12.35 3.66
C ARG A 250 4.55 -12.27 2.14
N ASP A 251 4.55 -11.08 1.52
CA ASP A 251 4.53 -10.96 0.06
C ASP A 251 5.73 -10.19 -0.49
N VAL A 252 6.58 -10.88 -1.27
CA VAL A 252 7.72 -10.27 -1.96
C VAL A 252 7.34 -9.83 -3.39
N LEU A 253 6.41 -10.52 -4.07
CA LEU A 253 6.17 -10.32 -5.52
C LEU A 253 4.74 -10.61 -6.02
N ALA A 254 3.70 -10.01 -5.41
CA ALA A 254 2.39 -9.87 -6.06
C ALA A 254 1.75 -8.48 -5.90
N PRO A 255 2.37 -7.40 -6.39
CA PRO A 255 1.93 -6.03 -6.10
C PRO A 255 0.44 -5.82 -6.38
N TYR A 256 -0.28 -5.33 -5.38
CA TYR A 256 -1.55 -4.61 -5.51
C TYR A 256 -1.55 -3.80 -6.82
N ASP A 257 -2.64 -3.81 -7.61
CA ASP A 257 -2.71 -2.93 -8.78
C ASP A 257 -3.27 -1.58 -8.34
N PRO A 258 -2.46 -0.50 -8.32
CA PRO A 258 -2.89 0.78 -7.76
C PRO A 258 -3.86 1.57 -8.63
N ALA A 259 -4.31 1.00 -9.75
CA ALA A 259 -5.45 1.48 -10.54
C ALA A 259 -6.78 0.80 -10.17
N GLU A 260 -6.83 -0.15 -9.23
CA GLU A 260 -8.02 -0.96 -8.97
C GLU A 260 -8.85 -0.45 -7.78
N ARG A 261 -10.12 -0.11 -8.03
CA ARG A 261 -11.07 0.37 -6.99
C ARG A 261 -11.29 -0.65 -5.86
N PHE A 262 -11.58 -1.90 -6.22
CA PHE A 262 -11.84 -3.00 -5.29
C PHE A 262 -10.65 -3.94 -5.18
N ALA A 263 -9.44 -3.44 -5.43
CA ALA A 263 -8.27 -4.23 -5.16
C ALA A 263 -8.17 -4.47 -3.67
N ARG A 264 -8.20 -5.75 -3.28
CA ARG A 264 -7.74 -6.18 -1.95
C ARG A 264 -6.43 -5.46 -1.66
N ILE A 265 -6.36 -4.68 -0.58
CA ILE A 265 -5.04 -4.45 0.01
C ILE A 265 -4.55 -5.86 0.37
N PRO A 266 -3.31 -6.24 0.09
CA PRO A 266 -2.60 -7.04 1.07
C PRO A 266 -2.99 -6.60 2.49
N GLY A 267 -3.28 -7.48 3.43
CA GLY A 267 -3.42 -7.10 4.83
C GLY A 267 -2.04 -6.82 5.43
N TRP A 268 -1.30 -5.93 4.79
CA TRP A 268 0.10 -5.52 4.97
C TRP A 268 0.23 -4.00 4.73
N ASP A 269 -0.81 -3.21 5.01
CA ASP A 269 -0.55 -1.81 5.37
C ASP A 269 0.29 -1.89 6.65
N GLU A 270 1.56 -1.48 6.66
CA GLU A 270 2.48 -1.67 7.80
C GLU A 270 1.90 -1.22 9.16
N LEU A 271 0.86 -0.38 9.14
CA LEU A 271 0.28 0.31 10.27
C LEU A 271 -1.18 -0.09 10.54
N GLY A 272 -1.75 -1.07 9.84
CA GLY A 272 -3.07 -1.63 10.15
C GLY A 272 -4.28 -0.92 9.55
N VAL A 273 -5.45 -1.25 10.11
CA VAL A 273 -6.76 -0.75 9.69
C VAL A 273 -7.51 -0.23 10.91
N LEU A 274 -8.06 0.98 10.83
CA LEU A 274 -8.98 1.52 11.83
C LEU A 274 -10.41 1.25 11.38
N HIS A 275 -11.18 0.52 12.18
CA HIS A 275 -12.62 0.33 12.02
C HIS A 275 -13.37 1.28 12.94
N PHE A 276 -14.44 1.87 12.44
CA PHE A 276 -15.41 2.60 13.23
C PHE A 276 -16.56 1.64 13.53
N CYS A 277 -16.77 1.29 14.80
CA CYS A 277 -17.76 0.29 15.19
C CYS A 277 -18.95 0.90 15.94
N SER A 278 -20.12 0.30 15.81
CA SER A 278 -21.31 0.70 16.56
C SER A 278 -21.37 0.06 17.94
N ALA A 279 -22.41 0.39 18.72
CA ALA A 279 -22.65 -0.17 20.06
C ALA A 279 -22.84 -1.70 20.06
N SER A 280 -23.05 -2.32 18.89
CA SER A 280 -23.08 -3.78 18.71
C SER A 280 -21.74 -4.39 18.30
N GLY A 281 -20.64 -3.61 18.35
CA GLY A 281 -19.28 -4.00 17.93
C GLY A 281 -19.06 -4.10 16.42
N HIS A 282 -20.12 -4.10 15.61
CA HIS A 282 -20.03 -4.24 14.16
C HIS A 282 -19.40 -3.03 13.46
N SER A 283 -18.62 -3.29 12.41
CA SER A 283 -17.96 -2.27 11.59
C SER A 283 -18.95 -1.49 10.71
N LEU A 284 -19.00 -0.17 10.92
CA LEU A 284 -19.73 0.82 10.10
C LEU A 284 -18.91 1.29 8.88
N GLY A 285 -17.62 0.99 8.87
CA GLY A 285 -16.66 1.32 7.82
C GLY A 285 -15.24 1.33 8.38
N ALA A 286 -14.25 1.20 7.50
CA ALA A 286 -12.85 1.13 7.91
C ALA A 286 -11.92 1.96 7.02
N ILE A 287 -10.73 2.30 7.52
CA ILE A 287 -9.67 3.01 6.78
C ILE A 287 -8.31 2.35 7.01
N ALA A 288 -7.49 2.26 5.96
CA ALA A 288 -6.13 1.71 6.06
C ALA A 288 -5.15 2.82 6.46
N VAL A 289 -4.38 2.60 7.53
CA VAL A 289 -3.68 3.66 8.24
C VAL A 289 -2.61 4.33 7.36
N ALA A 290 -1.69 3.59 6.74
CA ALA A 290 -0.65 4.17 5.87
C ALA A 290 -1.16 4.68 4.50
N ASP A 291 -2.36 4.27 4.03
CA ASP A 291 -3.01 4.95 2.89
C ASP A 291 -3.34 6.42 3.25
N TRP A 292 -3.62 6.69 4.52
CA TRP A 292 -4.04 8.01 5.03
C TRP A 292 -2.97 8.79 5.81
N LEU A 293 -1.88 8.17 6.30
CA LEU A 293 -0.83 8.89 7.04
C LEU A 293 0.28 9.47 6.15
N VAL A 294 0.54 10.77 6.27
CA VAL A 294 1.80 11.37 5.82
C VAL A 294 2.94 10.93 6.75
N GLN A 295 3.42 9.71 6.54
CA GLN A 295 4.66 9.23 7.13
C GLN A 295 5.84 9.50 6.19
N PRO A 296 6.81 10.36 6.57
CA PRO A 296 8.19 9.97 6.40
C PRO A 296 8.41 8.65 7.17
N LYS A 297 9.24 7.72 6.67
CA LYS A 297 9.55 6.44 7.36
C LYS A 297 10.20 6.63 8.77
N TYR A 298 10.37 7.87 9.21
CA TYR A 298 11.12 8.30 10.37
C TYR A 298 10.29 8.58 11.61
N VAL A 299 8.97 8.55 11.54
CA VAL A 299 8.09 8.75 12.69
C VAL A 299 8.44 7.82 13.87
N ILE A 300 8.79 6.57 13.58
CA ILE A 300 9.23 5.56 14.58
C ILE A 300 10.67 5.84 15.07
N ALA A 301 11.54 6.42 14.23
CA ALA A 301 12.90 6.82 14.61
C ALA A 301 12.97 8.18 15.33
N GLN A 302 11.96 9.05 15.19
CA GLN A 302 12.04 10.46 15.56
C GLN A 302 12.10 10.70 17.08
N GLU A 303 11.24 10.11 17.92
CA GLU A 303 11.41 10.28 19.39
C GLU A 303 12.51 9.38 19.99
N ARG A 304 13.19 8.51 19.23
CA ARG A 304 14.42 7.89 19.76
C ARG A 304 15.47 8.93 20.11
N SER A 305 15.37 10.15 19.57
CA SER A 305 16.21 11.29 19.93
C SER A 305 15.54 12.32 20.87
N THR A 306 14.27 12.16 21.26
CA THR A 306 13.55 13.20 22.05
C THR A 306 12.78 12.73 23.29
N ALA A 307 12.68 11.43 23.59
CA ALA A 307 11.97 10.95 24.78
C ALA A 307 12.93 10.65 25.96
N PRO A 308 12.78 11.29 27.15
CA PRO A 308 13.56 10.96 28.33
C PRO A 308 13.01 9.74 29.11
N ALA A 309 13.93 8.98 29.73
CA ALA A 309 13.75 8.09 30.89
C ALA A 309 12.77 6.88 30.82
N GLY A 310 11.89 6.77 29.84
CA GLY A 310 11.11 5.55 29.59
C GLY A 310 11.87 4.58 28.68
N GLY A 311 12.08 3.33 29.11
CA GLY A 311 12.68 2.29 28.25
C GLY A 311 11.88 2.09 26.95
N PRO A 312 12.53 1.94 25.77
CA PRO A 312 11.85 1.91 24.49
C PRO A 312 11.11 0.58 24.26
N LEU A 313 9.80 0.59 24.47
CA LEU A 313 8.90 -0.52 24.11
C LEU A 313 8.61 -0.50 22.60
N ARG A 314 9.10 -1.50 21.87
CA ARG A 314 8.91 -1.62 20.41
C ARG A 314 7.44 -1.79 20.04
N GLY A 315 6.66 -2.53 20.82
CA GLY A 315 5.23 -2.72 20.54
C GLY A 315 4.46 -1.41 20.57
N ARG A 316 4.71 -0.58 21.59
CA ARG A 316 4.17 0.77 21.75
C ARG A 316 4.59 1.69 20.60
N ASP A 317 5.89 1.77 20.32
CA ASP A 317 6.45 2.65 19.30
C ASP A 317 5.88 2.36 17.91
N LEU A 318 5.67 1.09 17.58
CA LEU A 318 5.13 0.66 16.29
C LEU A 318 3.62 0.93 16.15
N LEU A 319 2.83 0.69 17.21
CA LEU A 319 1.37 0.55 17.08
C LEU A 319 0.55 1.64 17.76
N VAL A 320 1.02 2.18 18.89
CA VAL A 320 0.39 3.31 19.59
C VAL A 320 0.90 4.60 18.96
N ARG A 321 2.21 4.82 19.04
CA ARG A 321 2.87 6.10 18.74
C ARG A 321 2.73 6.51 17.28
N THR A 322 2.77 5.54 16.37
CA THR A 322 2.45 5.70 14.95
C THR A 322 1.09 6.37 14.70
N LEU A 323 0.04 6.01 15.46
CA LEU A 323 -1.30 6.59 15.31
C LEU A 323 -1.37 8.00 15.91
N GLU A 324 -0.72 8.21 17.05
CA GLU A 324 -0.61 9.53 17.70
C GLU A 324 0.10 10.52 16.77
N LEU A 325 1.31 10.18 16.33
CA LEU A 325 2.10 10.98 15.39
C LEU A 325 1.39 11.14 14.03
N GLY A 326 0.58 10.18 13.63
CA GLY A 326 -0.29 10.28 12.45
C GLY A 326 -1.48 11.25 12.58
N GLY A 327 -1.79 11.70 13.80
CA GLY A 327 -2.99 12.48 14.10
C GLY A 327 -4.27 11.63 14.23
N PHE A 328 -4.18 10.30 14.12
CA PHE A 328 -5.30 9.40 14.38
C PHE A 328 -5.67 9.37 15.86
N GLY A 329 -4.70 9.45 16.78
CA GLY A 329 -4.99 9.59 18.23
C GLY A 329 -5.90 10.78 18.52
N ALA A 330 -5.48 12.00 18.14
CA ALA A 330 -6.29 13.21 18.28
C ALA A 330 -7.61 13.17 17.47
N GLY A 331 -7.63 12.47 16.33
CA GLY A 331 -8.85 12.23 15.56
C GLY A 331 -9.87 11.36 16.32
N VAL A 332 -9.44 10.27 16.96
CA VAL A 332 -10.31 9.41 17.77
C VAL A 332 -10.71 10.11 19.07
N ALA A 333 -9.83 10.90 19.69
CA ALA A 333 -10.16 11.77 20.82
C ALA A 333 -11.36 12.70 20.52
N MET A 334 -11.37 13.30 19.33
CA MET A 334 -12.44 14.16 18.86
C MET A 334 -13.78 13.43 18.67
N LEU A 335 -13.81 12.10 18.69
CA LEU A 335 -15.04 11.30 18.64
C LEU A 335 -15.64 10.99 20.01
N ASP A 336 -14.87 11.15 21.10
CA ASP A 336 -15.28 10.82 22.47
C ASP A 336 -15.61 9.32 22.67
N VAL A 337 -14.81 8.43 22.05
CA VAL A 337 -14.99 6.96 22.09
C VAL A 337 -13.67 6.22 22.34
N PRO A 338 -13.70 5.02 22.97
CA PRO A 338 -12.49 4.22 23.19
C PRO A 338 -11.82 3.77 21.90
N LEU A 339 -10.48 3.84 21.87
CA LEU A 339 -9.62 3.18 20.89
C LEU A 339 -9.20 1.82 21.44
N ARG A 340 -9.57 0.73 20.74
CA ARG A 340 -9.24 -0.66 21.13
C ARG A 340 -8.31 -1.31 20.10
N ARG A 341 -7.65 -2.41 20.47
CA ARG A 341 -6.78 -3.21 19.58
C ARG A 341 -7.43 -4.53 19.21
N GLY A 342 -7.08 -5.07 18.04
CA GLY A 342 -7.54 -6.38 17.60
C GLY A 342 -6.58 -7.04 16.61
N VAL A 343 -6.69 -8.36 16.53
CA VAL A 343 -5.99 -9.21 15.54
C VAL A 343 -6.94 -9.81 14.49
N LEU A 344 -8.25 -9.65 14.71
CA LEU A 344 -9.31 -9.97 13.77
C LEU A 344 -10.01 -8.69 13.28
N HIS A 345 -10.50 -8.71 12.04
CA HIS A 345 -11.41 -7.68 11.55
C HIS A 345 -12.83 -7.94 12.08
N PRO A 346 -13.52 -6.95 12.65
CA PRO A 346 -14.91 -7.09 13.09
C PRO A 346 -15.85 -7.34 11.90
N PRO A 347 -16.96 -8.09 12.08
CA PRO A 347 -17.99 -8.24 11.06
C PRO A 347 -18.62 -6.86 10.72
N ASN A 348 -18.98 -6.66 9.45
CA ASN A 348 -19.64 -5.43 9.01
C ASN A 348 -21.10 -5.39 9.52
N ALA A 349 -21.59 -4.22 9.93
CA ALA A 349 -22.96 -4.04 10.47
C ALA A 349 -24.07 -4.40 9.47
N ARG A 350 -23.73 -4.41 8.19
CA ARG A 350 -24.51 -5.01 7.10
C ARG A 350 -23.53 -5.70 6.13
N PRO A 351 -23.95 -6.75 5.40
CA PRO A 351 -23.34 -7.03 4.10
C PRO A 351 -23.34 -5.75 3.25
N PRO A 352 -22.37 -5.52 2.35
CA PRO A 352 -22.30 -4.29 1.56
C PRO A 352 -23.42 -4.17 0.51
N GLU A 353 -24.65 -3.92 0.98
CA GLU A 353 -25.82 -3.53 0.21
C GLU A 353 -25.70 -2.05 -0.20
N GLY A 354 -24.83 -1.77 -1.17
CA GLY A 354 -24.49 -0.39 -1.55
C GLY A 354 -24.52 -0.07 -3.05
N ASP A 355 -24.08 -0.99 -3.93
CA ASP A 355 -23.75 -0.62 -5.32
C ASP A 355 -24.38 -1.52 -6.42
N ASP A 356 -25.04 -2.64 -6.06
CA ASP A 356 -25.69 -3.55 -7.04
C ASP A 356 -27.23 -3.41 -7.13
N ARG A 357 -27.89 -2.67 -6.23
CA ARG A 357 -29.37 -2.50 -6.19
C ARG A 357 -30.00 -1.76 -7.39
N LYS A 358 -29.25 -1.46 -8.45
CA LYS A 358 -29.78 -0.99 -9.75
C LYS A 358 -29.61 -1.97 -10.91
N ARG A 359 -29.16 -3.22 -10.71
CA ARG A 359 -29.06 -4.18 -11.83
C ARG A 359 -29.07 -5.68 -11.49
N SER A 360 -30.21 -6.18 -11.02
CA SER A 360 -30.96 -7.28 -11.66
C SER A 360 -32.13 -7.73 -10.77
N GLY A 361 -33.28 -7.99 -11.39
CA GLY A 361 -34.39 -8.70 -10.73
C GLY A 361 -34.15 -10.21 -10.64
N THR A 362 -35.16 -10.91 -10.10
CA THR A 362 -35.21 -12.37 -9.82
C THR A 362 -34.11 -12.91 -8.90
N GLN A 363 -34.35 -12.76 -7.60
CA GLN A 363 -33.82 -13.64 -6.56
C GLN A 363 -34.96 -14.56 -6.10
N PRO A 364 -34.88 -15.89 -6.28
CA PRO A 364 -35.75 -16.83 -5.59
C PRO A 364 -35.36 -16.94 -4.11
N THR A 365 -36.35 -17.13 -3.25
CA THR A 365 -36.18 -17.34 -1.81
C THR A 365 -35.64 -18.75 -1.50
N GLY A 366 -34.87 -18.86 -0.41
CA GLY A 366 -34.61 -20.15 0.27
C GLY A 366 -33.35 -20.92 -0.14
N ALA A 367 -32.18 -20.49 0.36
CA ALA A 367 -31.08 -21.39 0.75
C ALA A 367 -30.00 -20.59 1.51
N THR A 368 -29.56 -21.08 2.66
CA THR A 368 -28.31 -20.64 3.29
C THR A 368 -27.14 -21.03 2.39
N VAL A 369 -26.47 -20.06 1.77
CA VAL A 369 -25.33 -20.30 0.87
C VAL A 369 -24.12 -20.74 1.68
N ARG A 370 -24.01 -22.04 1.95
CA ARG A 370 -22.70 -22.66 2.18
C ARG A 370 -21.93 -22.57 0.86
N PHE A 371 -20.90 -21.73 0.82
CA PHE A 371 -19.98 -21.72 -0.31
C PHE A 371 -19.25 -23.08 -0.36
N PRO A 372 -19.13 -23.72 -1.53
CA PRO A 372 -18.46 -25.01 -1.63
C PRO A 372 -16.97 -24.87 -1.28
N GLU A 373 -16.45 -25.83 -0.51
CA GLU A 373 -15.01 -25.97 -0.28
C GLU A 373 -14.28 -26.20 -1.61
N ALA A 374 -13.05 -25.68 -1.70
CA ALA A 374 -12.26 -25.80 -2.90
C ALA A 374 -11.77 -27.24 -3.08
N VAL A 375 -12.27 -27.93 -4.11
CA VAL A 375 -11.73 -29.24 -4.53
C VAL A 375 -10.24 -29.06 -4.88
N PRO A 376 -9.33 -29.94 -4.42
CA PRO A 376 -7.91 -29.87 -4.74
C PRO A 376 -7.66 -29.73 -6.25
N GLY A 377 -6.88 -28.72 -6.63
CA GLY A 377 -6.59 -28.38 -8.03
C GLY A 377 -7.58 -27.41 -8.70
N SER A 378 -8.70 -27.05 -8.08
CA SER A 378 -9.64 -26.06 -8.63
C SER A 378 -9.28 -24.63 -8.20
N MET A 379 -9.05 -23.72 -9.17
CA MET A 379 -8.93 -22.27 -8.91
C MET A 379 -10.30 -21.60 -8.68
N ALA A 380 -11.14 -22.21 -7.83
CA ALA A 380 -12.42 -21.65 -7.43
C ALA A 380 -12.18 -20.44 -6.51
N PHE A 381 -12.10 -19.24 -7.10
CA PHE A 381 -11.97 -17.99 -6.35
C PHE A 381 -13.28 -17.68 -5.62
N ASN A 382 -13.41 -18.19 -4.39
CA ASN A 382 -14.38 -17.68 -3.44
C ASN A 382 -13.76 -16.45 -2.73
N PRO A 383 -14.22 -15.22 -2.99
CA PRO A 383 -13.69 -14.08 -2.30
C PRO A 383 -14.12 -14.11 -0.83
N GLN A 384 -13.18 -14.40 0.09
CA GLN A 384 -13.35 -14.05 1.50
C GLN A 384 -13.94 -12.64 1.66
N PRO A 385 -14.86 -12.44 2.63
CA PRO A 385 -15.56 -11.19 2.83
C PRO A 385 -14.56 -10.05 2.98
N VAL A 386 -14.72 -9.02 2.15
CA VAL A 386 -13.81 -7.89 2.11
C VAL A 386 -14.29 -6.87 3.13
N VAL A 387 -13.40 -6.47 4.04
CA VAL A 387 -13.61 -5.32 4.93
C VAL A 387 -13.99 -4.10 4.09
N ASP A 388 -15.03 -3.38 4.51
CA ASP A 388 -15.52 -2.20 3.81
C ASP A 388 -14.58 -1.00 4.02
N LEU A 389 -13.52 -1.00 3.23
CA LEU A 389 -12.36 -0.15 3.41
C LEU A 389 -12.36 1.06 2.48
N ILE A 390 -12.44 2.24 3.11
CA ILE A 390 -12.48 3.55 2.51
C ILE A 390 -11.05 4.09 2.39
N ARG A 391 -10.71 4.57 1.19
CA ARG A 391 -9.36 5.00 0.82
C ARG A 391 -9.40 6.36 0.17
N PRO A 392 -8.33 7.17 0.26
CA PRO A 392 -8.34 8.51 -0.31
C PRO A 392 -8.57 8.49 -1.83
N ALA A 393 -7.69 7.78 -2.54
CA ALA A 393 -7.83 7.48 -3.94
C ALA A 393 -6.90 6.32 -4.33
N PRO A 394 -7.22 5.57 -5.40
CA PRO A 394 -6.22 4.76 -6.08
C PRO A 394 -5.10 5.68 -6.58
N HIS A 395 -3.86 5.25 -6.37
CA HIS A 395 -2.65 6.03 -6.64
C HIS A 395 -2.44 6.24 -8.15
N LEU A 396 -2.98 5.32 -8.96
CA LEU A 396 -3.23 5.51 -10.37
C LEU A 396 -4.70 5.81 -10.61
N GLN A 397 -5.01 6.31 -11.80
CA GLN A 397 -6.39 6.45 -12.26
C GLN A 397 -7.18 5.14 -12.08
N PRO A 398 -8.42 5.18 -11.55
CA PRO A 398 -9.19 3.96 -11.35
C PRO A 398 -9.58 3.32 -12.68
N TYR A 399 -9.55 1.98 -12.75
CA TYR A 399 -10.39 1.21 -13.66
C TYR A 399 -11.86 1.52 -13.39
N ARG A 400 -12.66 1.69 -14.46
CA ARG A 400 -14.08 2.07 -14.41
C ARG A 400 -14.96 1.04 -15.14
N GLY A 401 -16.27 1.09 -14.93
CA GLY A 401 -17.24 0.21 -15.60
C GLY A 401 -16.97 -1.27 -15.34
N ARG A 402 -17.14 -2.14 -16.35
CA ARG A 402 -16.89 -3.59 -16.20
C ARG A 402 -15.43 -3.91 -15.84
N ALA A 403 -14.47 -3.03 -16.14
CA ALA A 403 -13.08 -3.18 -15.73
C ALA A 403 -12.87 -2.98 -14.22
N ALA A 404 -13.75 -2.25 -13.52
CA ALA A 404 -13.62 -2.07 -12.07
C ALA A 404 -13.88 -3.37 -11.28
N ARG A 405 -14.76 -4.25 -11.78
CA ARG A 405 -15.30 -5.43 -11.06
C ARG A 405 -14.21 -6.34 -10.47
N PRO A 406 -14.41 -6.93 -9.27
CA PRO A 406 -13.43 -7.82 -8.62
C PRO A 406 -12.95 -8.99 -9.49
N ALA A 407 -13.86 -9.67 -10.20
CA ALA A 407 -13.51 -10.76 -11.10
C ALA A 407 -12.66 -10.30 -12.31
N ALA A 408 -12.84 -9.05 -12.79
CA ALA A 408 -12.01 -8.48 -13.84
C ALA A 408 -10.62 -8.08 -13.32
N ALA A 409 -10.54 -7.60 -12.08
CA ALA A 409 -9.29 -7.34 -11.37
C ALA A 409 -8.46 -8.62 -11.20
N PHE A 410 -9.04 -9.69 -10.66
CA PHE A 410 -8.37 -10.99 -10.55
C PHE A 410 -7.82 -11.48 -11.91
N LYS A 411 -8.65 -11.42 -12.97
CA LYS A 411 -8.24 -11.79 -14.33
C LYS A 411 -7.10 -10.90 -14.88
N ARG A 412 -7.05 -9.60 -14.57
CA ARG A 412 -5.90 -8.74 -14.91
C ARG A 412 -4.65 -9.16 -14.15
N ARG A 413 -4.74 -9.36 -12.84
CA ARG A 413 -3.61 -9.74 -11.97
C ARG A 413 -2.93 -11.01 -12.48
N LEU A 414 -3.69 -12.02 -12.88
CA LEU A 414 -3.17 -13.23 -13.53
C LEU A 414 -2.54 -12.95 -14.90
N LYS A 415 -3.17 -12.09 -15.73
CA LYS A 415 -2.63 -11.69 -17.04
C LYS A 415 -1.33 -10.87 -16.97
N ARG A 416 -0.93 -10.33 -15.82
CA ARG A 416 0.35 -9.58 -15.69
C ARG A 416 1.59 -10.43 -15.93
N TYR A 417 1.51 -11.74 -15.70
CA TYR A 417 2.58 -12.71 -15.91
C TYR A 417 2.56 -13.34 -17.31
N LYS A 418 1.55 -13.02 -18.15
CA LYS A 418 1.46 -13.53 -19.53
C LYS A 418 2.18 -12.58 -20.50
N ARG A 419 2.96 -13.15 -21.43
CA ARG A 419 3.67 -12.44 -22.51
C ARG A 419 2.75 -11.52 -23.32
N TRP A 420 1.50 -11.95 -23.54
CA TRP A 420 0.45 -11.20 -24.25
C TRP A 420 -0.55 -10.50 -23.30
N ARG A 421 -0.12 -9.42 -22.63
CA ARG A 421 -1.00 -8.54 -21.82
C ARG A 421 -1.69 -7.47 -22.70
N GLY A 422 -2.84 -7.79 -23.27
CA GLY A 422 -3.70 -6.84 -24.02
C GLY A 422 -4.43 -5.79 -23.18
N ASP A 423 -4.05 -5.59 -21.91
CA ASP A 423 -4.62 -4.60 -21.01
C ASP A 423 -3.92 -3.25 -21.18
N THR A 424 -4.73 -2.21 -21.32
CA THR A 424 -4.35 -0.87 -21.77
C THR A 424 -4.33 0.15 -20.64
N GLY A 425 -4.53 -0.33 -19.41
CA GLY A 425 -4.62 0.49 -18.22
C GLY A 425 -6.00 1.10 -18.01
N PRO A 426 -6.14 1.95 -16.99
CA PRO A 426 -7.38 2.64 -16.67
C PRO A 426 -7.75 3.70 -17.72
N SER A 427 -9.03 3.75 -18.11
CA SER A 427 -9.62 4.82 -18.93
C SER A 427 -11.12 4.98 -18.64
N SER A 428 -11.98 5.15 -19.65
CA SER A 428 -13.43 5.30 -19.50
C SER A 428 -14.11 3.99 -19.05
N PRO A 429 -15.38 4.05 -18.60
CA PRO A 429 -16.15 2.85 -18.25
C PRO A 429 -16.34 1.82 -19.38
N VAL A 430 -16.19 2.24 -20.64
CA VAL A 430 -16.47 1.41 -21.82
C VAL A 430 -15.22 0.63 -22.29
N ASN A 431 -14.01 1.00 -21.87
CA ASN A 431 -12.73 0.41 -22.29
C ASN A 431 -12.76 -1.14 -22.34
N SER A 432 -13.21 -1.81 -21.28
CA SER A 432 -13.29 -3.27 -21.23
C SER A 432 -14.18 -3.91 -22.31
N ILE A 433 -15.18 -3.18 -22.81
CA ILE A 433 -16.04 -3.60 -23.92
C ILE A 433 -15.29 -3.35 -25.23
N VAL A 434 -14.71 -2.15 -25.42
CA VAL A 434 -14.04 -1.78 -26.67
C VAL A 434 -12.77 -2.60 -26.92
N ARG A 435 -11.89 -2.78 -25.92
CA ARG A 435 -10.58 -3.45 -26.08
C ARG A 435 -10.64 -4.96 -26.20
N GLY A 436 -11.64 -5.62 -25.59
CA GLY A 436 -11.76 -7.09 -25.60
C GLY A 436 -11.73 -7.72 -27.00
N PRO A 437 -12.61 -7.30 -27.92
CA PRO A 437 -12.64 -7.79 -29.29
C PRO A 437 -11.77 -6.97 -30.26
N ALA A 438 -11.03 -5.95 -29.81
CA ALA A 438 -10.31 -5.03 -30.70
C ALA A 438 -9.34 -5.71 -31.71
N PRO A 439 -8.58 -6.76 -31.36
CA PRO A 439 -7.76 -7.49 -32.34
C PRO A 439 -8.60 -8.12 -33.47
N TRP A 440 -9.74 -8.71 -33.13
CA TRP A 440 -10.69 -9.27 -34.10
C TRP A 440 -11.34 -8.19 -34.96
N ALA A 441 -11.72 -7.06 -34.34
CA ALA A 441 -12.26 -5.91 -35.06
C ALA A 441 -11.27 -5.34 -36.08
N ILE A 442 -9.97 -5.28 -35.75
CA ILE A 442 -8.89 -4.88 -36.69
C ILE A 442 -8.79 -5.88 -37.85
N GLY A 443 -8.79 -7.19 -37.58
CA GLY A 443 -8.72 -8.22 -38.61
C GLY A 443 -9.93 -8.20 -39.56
N ILE A 444 -11.14 -8.15 -39.00
CA ILE A 444 -12.40 -8.11 -39.76
C ILE A 444 -12.52 -6.81 -40.56
N ALA A 445 -12.18 -5.65 -39.98
CA ALA A 445 -12.21 -4.37 -40.67
C ALA A 445 -11.17 -4.31 -41.81
N GLY A 446 -9.97 -4.83 -41.57
CA GLY A 446 -8.89 -4.88 -42.56
C GLY A 446 -9.25 -5.78 -43.74
N ILE A 447 -9.42 -7.09 -43.50
CA ILE A 447 -9.64 -8.09 -44.56
C ILE A 447 -11.02 -7.88 -45.21
N GLY A 448 -12.08 -7.69 -44.40
CA GLY A 448 -13.43 -7.47 -44.89
C GLY A 448 -13.58 -6.16 -45.68
N GLY A 449 -12.89 -5.09 -45.25
CA GLY A 449 -12.85 -3.80 -45.96
C GLY A 449 -11.96 -3.80 -47.20
N ALA A 450 -10.99 -4.70 -47.30
CA ALA A 450 -10.09 -4.78 -48.45
C ALA A 450 -10.60 -5.67 -49.59
N TYR A 451 -11.39 -6.71 -49.32
CA TYR A 451 -11.73 -7.74 -50.32
C TYR A 451 -13.21 -8.08 -50.49
N LEU A 452 -14.06 -7.97 -49.47
CA LEU A 452 -15.34 -8.71 -49.50
C LEU A 452 -16.61 -7.95 -49.10
N LEU A 453 -16.60 -7.00 -48.16
CA LEU A 453 -17.84 -6.48 -47.56
C LEU A 453 -17.76 -5.00 -47.11
N ALA A 454 -17.02 -4.14 -47.81
CA ALA A 454 -16.78 -2.73 -47.43
C ALA A 454 -18.06 -1.88 -47.25
N GLU A 455 -19.14 -2.24 -47.93
CA GLU A 455 -20.44 -1.56 -47.78
C GLU A 455 -21.29 -2.08 -46.62
N THR A 456 -20.98 -3.25 -46.06
CA THR A 456 -21.75 -3.79 -44.94
C THR A 456 -21.59 -2.96 -43.69
N TRP A 457 -22.71 -2.76 -42.99
CA TRP A 457 -22.75 -2.09 -41.69
C TRP A 457 -21.85 -2.80 -40.65
N PHE A 458 -21.68 -4.12 -40.75
CA PHE A 458 -20.86 -4.92 -39.83
C PHE A 458 -19.36 -4.63 -39.96
N VAL A 459 -18.82 -4.55 -41.18
CA VAL A 459 -17.41 -4.17 -41.42
C VAL A 459 -17.16 -2.73 -40.98
N ARG A 460 -18.10 -1.81 -41.31
CA ARG A 460 -18.05 -0.40 -40.88
C ARG A 460 -18.08 -0.27 -39.34
N LEU A 461 -18.89 -1.08 -38.66
CA LEU A 461 -18.93 -1.15 -37.20
C LEU A 461 -17.60 -1.66 -36.61
N CYS A 462 -17.00 -2.70 -37.21
CA CYS A 462 -15.69 -3.20 -36.78
C CYS A 462 -14.58 -2.15 -36.98
N ALA A 463 -14.60 -1.39 -38.07
CA ALA A 463 -13.66 -0.30 -38.32
C ALA A 463 -13.79 0.82 -37.27
N LEU A 464 -15.02 1.27 -36.99
CA LEU A 464 -15.32 2.23 -35.92
C LEU A 464 -14.83 1.72 -34.55
N TRP A 465 -15.04 0.43 -34.26
CA TRP A 465 -14.63 -0.21 -33.03
C TRP A 465 -13.10 -0.26 -32.87
N ALA A 466 -12.37 -0.53 -33.95
CA ALA A 466 -10.91 -0.51 -33.98
C ALA A 466 -10.33 0.90 -33.73
N VAL A 467 -10.92 1.94 -34.35
CA VAL A 467 -10.57 3.35 -34.10
C VAL A 467 -10.86 3.73 -32.65
N LEU A 468 -12.06 3.43 -32.15
CA LEU A 468 -12.47 3.72 -30.77
C LEU A 468 -11.53 3.03 -29.78
N ALA A 469 -11.11 1.79 -30.06
CA ALA A 469 -10.15 1.08 -29.22
C ALA A 469 -8.85 1.90 -29.04
N VAL A 470 -8.24 2.37 -30.13
CA VAL A 470 -6.98 3.11 -30.08
C VAL A 470 -7.13 4.49 -29.44
N VAL A 471 -8.15 5.27 -29.85
CA VAL A 471 -8.31 6.68 -29.45
C VAL A 471 -8.78 6.84 -28.00
N GLU A 472 -9.67 5.96 -27.51
CA GLU A 472 -10.38 6.15 -26.23
C GLU A 472 -9.45 6.41 -25.03
N PRO A 473 -8.37 5.62 -24.77
CA PRO A 473 -7.51 5.89 -23.62
C PRO A 473 -6.71 7.20 -23.73
N TRP A 474 -6.38 7.65 -24.93
CA TRP A 474 -5.65 8.90 -25.15
C TRP A 474 -6.55 10.12 -24.97
N ALA A 475 -7.75 10.10 -25.58
CA ALA A 475 -8.75 11.14 -25.40
C ALA A 475 -9.14 11.28 -23.91
N TRP A 476 -9.32 10.15 -23.22
CA TRP A 476 -9.65 10.14 -21.80
C TRP A 476 -8.49 10.65 -20.91
N ALA A 477 -7.24 10.23 -21.18
CA ALA A 477 -6.08 10.72 -20.45
C ALA A 477 -5.85 12.24 -20.65
N LEU A 478 -6.13 12.76 -21.84
CA LEU A 478 -6.09 14.19 -22.13
C LEU A 478 -7.21 14.94 -21.38
N LEU A 479 -8.44 14.43 -21.40
CA LEU A 479 -9.58 15.02 -20.69
C LEU A 479 -9.31 15.16 -19.18
N GLU A 480 -8.77 14.12 -18.54
CA GLU A 480 -8.38 14.19 -17.12
C GLU A 480 -7.25 15.22 -16.90
N ARG A 481 -6.22 15.25 -17.76
CA ARG A 481 -5.12 16.23 -17.66
C ARG A 481 -5.59 17.68 -17.82
N LEU A 482 -6.61 17.94 -18.63
CA LEU A 482 -7.23 19.26 -18.78
C LEU A 482 -8.09 19.64 -17.57
N ARG A 483 -8.83 18.68 -16.98
CA ARG A 483 -9.59 18.86 -15.74
C ARG A 483 -8.70 19.12 -14.51
N ASP A 484 -7.47 18.60 -14.52
CA ASP A 484 -6.49 18.82 -13.45
C ASP A 484 -5.83 20.21 -13.52
N ARG A 485 -5.57 20.75 -14.73
CA ARG A 485 -4.87 22.03 -14.91
C ARG A 485 -5.66 23.28 -14.53
N ARG A 486 -6.99 23.22 -14.53
CA ARG A 486 -7.86 24.43 -14.50
C ARG A 486 -8.15 25.00 -13.10
N GLN A 487 -7.72 24.38 -12.01
CA GLN A 487 -8.28 24.68 -10.69
C GLN A 487 -7.43 25.48 -9.70
N TRP A 488 -6.09 25.51 -9.82
CA TRP A 488 -5.25 26.06 -8.75
C TRP A 488 -4.04 26.84 -9.26
N ARG A 489 -3.78 27.99 -8.62
CA ARG A 489 -2.50 28.70 -8.66
C ARG A 489 -2.01 28.77 -7.19
N PRO A 490 -0.80 28.29 -6.87
CA PRO A 490 -0.25 28.44 -5.52
C PRO A 490 0.02 29.91 -5.20
N VAL A 491 -0.13 30.28 -3.93
CA VAL A 491 0.19 31.60 -3.38
C VAL A 491 1.72 31.75 -3.27
N ALA A 492 2.39 30.76 -2.67
CA ALA A 492 3.85 30.73 -2.56
C ALA A 492 4.43 29.43 -3.16
N VAL A 493 5.63 29.54 -3.74
CA VAL A 493 6.37 28.41 -4.33
C VAL A 493 7.85 28.54 -4.05
N TYR A 494 8.43 27.58 -3.34
CA TYR A 494 9.88 27.40 -3.27
C TYR A 494 10.34 26.40 -4.33
N ARG A 495 11.55 26.58 -4.89
CA ARG A 495 12.23 25.59 -5.72
C ARG A 495 13.69 25.47 -5.30
N PRO A 496 14.23 24.25 -5.19
CA PRO A 496 15.54 24.00 -4.60
C PRO A 496 16.73 24.29 -5.52
N GLY A 497 16.53 24.77 -6.75
CA GLY A 497 17.66 25.03 -7.67
C GLY A 497 18.25 23.76 -8.30
N ALA A 498 19.49 23.86 -8.79
CA ALA A 498 20.20 22.78 -9.49
C ALA A 498 21.63 22.67 -8.97
N SER A 499 22.13 21.46 -8.74
CA SER A 499 23.46 21.23 -8.15
C SER A 499 24.13 19.98 -8.70
N ALA A 500 25.42 19.81 -8.39
CA ALA A 500 26.20 18.65 -8.81
C ALA A 500 25.71 17.31 -8.21
N GLY A 501 25.05 17.34 -7.05
CA GLY A 501 24.53 16.16 -6.35
C GLY A 501 23.11 15.74 -6.76
N VAL A 502 22.41 16.54 -7.57
CA VAL A 502 20.95 16.46 -7.77
C VAL A 502 20.64 16.27 -9.26
N THR A 503 19.69 15.38 -9.62
CA THR A 503 19.39 15.21 -11.06
C THR A 503 18.60 16.38 -11.63
N ARG A 504 18.70 16.54 -12.96
CA ARG A 504 17.88 17.48 -13.72
C ARG A 504 16.38 17.26 -13.54
N ALA A 505 15.94 16.04 -13.22
CA ALA A 505 14.53 15.74 -12.97
C ALA A 505 14.06 16.34 -11.64
N PHE A 506 14.89 16.30 -10.59
CA PHE A 506 14.63 16.96 -9.32
C PHE A 506 14.66 18.49 -9.48
N ALA A 507 15.78 19.04 -9.95
CA ALA A 507 15.96 20.49 -10.10
C ALA A 507 14.85 21.19 -10.91
N SER A 508 14.27 20.52 -11.91
CA SER A 508 13.20 21.07 -12.76
C SER A 508 11.78 20.88 -12.24
N ARG A 509 11.57 20.10 -11.16
CA ARG A 509 10.22 19.68 -10.73
C ARG A 509 9.99 19.70 -9.23
N ALA A 510 11.02 19.54 -8.42
CA ALA A 510 10.90 19.61 -6.98
C ALA A 510 10.47 21.02 -6.56
N ALA A 511 9.57 21.12 -5.59
CA ALA A 511 9.04 22.40 -5.11
C ALA A 511 8.34 22.24 -3.76
N LEU A 512 8.40 23.27 -2.92
CA LEU A 512 7.39 23.47 -1.87
C LEU A 512 6.31 24.40 -2.42
N LEU A 513 5.08 24.17 -2.00
CA LEU A 513 3.88 24.84 -2.49
C LEU A 513 3.04 25.26 -1.29
N PHE A 514 2.43 26.44 -1.38
CA PHE A 514 1.40 26.87 -0.45
C PHE A 514 0.21 27.37 -1.27
N ASP A 515 -1.00 26.87 -0.99
CA ASP A 515 -2.22 27.24 -1.73
C ASP A 515 -3.10 28.28 -1.02
N GLY A 516 -2.63 28.82 0.11
CA GLY A 516 -3.38 29.70 1.00
C GLY A 516 -3.97 28.99 2.22
N ARG A 517 -3.98 27.64 2.24
CA ARG A 517 -4.49 26.83 3.38
C ARG A 517 -3.56 25.67 3.75
N ASP A 518 -3.04 24.95 2.76
CA ASP A 518 -2.29 23.70 2.90
C ASP A 518 -0.86 23.85 2.35
N VAL A 519 0.09 23.11 2.94
CA VAL A 519 1.50 23.07 2.52
C VAL A 519 1.74 21.79 1.72
N GLY A 520 2.23 21.93 0.48
CA GLY A 520 2.49 20.84 -0.45
C GLY A 520 3.98 20.65 -0.76
N ILE A 521 4.41 19.40 -0.88
CA ILE A 521 5.77 19.00 -1.22
C ILE A 521 5.75 18.25 -2.54
N ARG A 522 6.50 18.72 -3.54
CA ARG A 522 6.62 18.07 -4.86
C ARG A 522 8.02 17.49 -5.03
N GLY A 523 8.12 16.23 -5.46
CA GLY A 523 9.39 15.53 -5.74
C GLY A 523 9.77 15.43 -7.23
N PRO A 524 10.89 14.75 -7.58
CA PRO A 524 11.44 14.63 -8.95
C PRO A 524 10.51 13.92 -9.94
N GLY A 525 9.75 12.92 -9.49
CA GLY A 525 8.68 12.30 -10.29
C GLY A 525 7.50 13.24 -10.57
N GLY A 526 7.45 14.41 -9.91
CA GLY A 526 6.27 15.25 -9.76
C GLY A 526 5.17 14.57 -8.95
N HIS A 527 5.57 13.71 -8.00
CA HIS A 527 4.72 13.27 -6.89
C HIS A 527 4.46 14.47 -5.98
N GLU A 528 3.26 14.56 -5.41
CA GLU A 528 2.93 15.58 -4.43
C GLU A 528 2.32 14.92 -3.19
N ALA A 529 2.74 15.34 -2.00
CA ALA A 529 2.03 15.14 -0.75
C ALA A 529 1.65 16.52 -0.17
N TRP A 530 0.60 16.55 0.63
CA TRP A 530 0.04 17.77 1.19
C TRP A 530 -0.19 17.58 2.69
N CYS A 531 0.19 18.57 3.47
CA CYS A 531 -0.07 18.66 4.90
C CYS A 531 -1.04 19.83 5.16
N SER A 532 -1.86 19.71 6.19
CA SER A 532 -2.63 20.82 6.74
C SER A 532 -1.70 21.99 7.07
N GLY A 533 -2.00 23.21 6.63
CA GLY A 533 -1.18 24.39 6.96
C GLY A 533 -1.45 24.96 8.36
N PRO A 534 -0.92 26.17 8.66
CA PRO A 534 -0.87 26.70 10.04
C PRO A 534 -2.24 27.05 10.63
N GLY A 535 -3.26 27.25 9.78
CA GLY A 535 -4.65 27.50 10.19
C GLY A 535 -5.39 26.27 10.76
N GLN A 536 -4.73 25.12 10.94
CA GLN A 536 -5.25 23.99 11.71
C GLN A 536 -4.44 23.88 13.02
N THR A 537 -5.10 23.59 14.14
CA THR A 537 -4.42 23.39 15.43
C THR A 537 -3.53 22.15 15.35
N GLU A 538 -4.12 21.02 14.97
CA GLU A 538 -3.45 19.73 14.79
C GLU A 538 -4.06 18.97 13.60
N PRO A 539 -3.28 18.21 12.79
CA PRO A 539 -1.83 18.05 12.81
C PRO A 539 -1.06 19.16 12.04
N GLY A 540 -1.64 20.36 11.93
CA GLY A 540 -1.17 21.48 11.08
C GLY A 540 0.31 21.83 11.20
N VAL A 541 0.96 22.07 10.05
CA VAL A 541 2.34 22.56 9.93
C VAL A 541 2.36 24.04 10.29
N VAL A 542 3.16 24.40 11.31
CA VAL A 542 3.28 25.79 11.81
C VAL A 542 4.70 26.33 11.71
N ALA A 543 5.70 25.48 11.51
CA ALA A 543 7.10 25.87 11.53
C ALA A 543 7.96 25.12 10.50
N LEU A 544 9.12 25.70 10.20
CA LEU A 544 10.21 25.13 9.42
C LEU A 544 11.46 25.12 10.31
N HIS A 545 11.87 23.93 10.77
CA HIS A 545 13.02 23.75 11.64
C HIS A 545 14.25 23.34 10.82
N ARG A 546 15.37 24.03 10.99
CA ARG A 546 16.67 23.62 10.48
C ARG A 546 17.26 22.55 11.41
N LEU A 547 17.54 21.36 10.88
CA LEU A 547 18.07 20.23 11.63
C LEU A 547 19.60 20.21 11.57
N MET A 548 20.23 20.25 12.74
CA MET A 548 21.68 20.39 12.89
C MET A 548 22.27 19.24 13.72
N ASP A 549 23.43 18.75 13.32
CA ASP A 549 24.27 17.85 14.11
C ASP A 549 25.67 18.45 14.33
N ASP A 550 26.57 17.68 14.91
CA ASP A 550 27.95 18.11 15.22
C ASP A 550 28.78 18.41 13.95
N GLN A 551 28.29 18.00 12.77
CA GLN A 551 28.88 18.26 11.46
C GLN A 551 28.16 19.39 10.70
N GLY A 552 27.15 20.04 11.30
CA GLY A 552 26.43 21.19 10.73
C GLY A 552 24.96 20.91 10.40
N THR A 553 24.38 21.72 9.51
CA THR A 553 22.99 21.49 9.06
C THR A 553 22.93 20.32 8.09
N TRP A 554 22.00 19.38 8.28
CA TRP A 554 21.83 18.22 7.39
C TRP A 554 20.44 18.13 6.74
N ALA A 555 19.42 18.80 7.29
CA ALA A 555 18.08 18.86 6.70
C ALA A 555 17.26 20.06 7.17
N VAL A 556 16.10 20.26 6.53
CA VAL A 556 15.03 21.14 7.00
C VAL A 556 13.75 20.33 7.21
N ALA A 557 13.10 20.46 8.35
CA ALA A 557 11.86 19.78 8.68
C ALA A 557 10.66 20.74 8.64
N LEU A 558 9.54 20.28 8.04
CA LEU A 558 8.23 20.88 8.27
C LEU A 558 7.72 20.36 9.62
N VAL A 559 7.35 21.26 10.53
CA VAL A 559 7.05 20.92 11.93
C VAL A 559 5.63 21.32 12.29
N GLY A 560 4.93 20.38 12.95
CA GLY A 560 3.57 20.57 13.45
C GLY A 560 3.54 21.31 14.80
N ARG A 561 2.36 21.75 15.22
CA ARG A 561 2.18 22.54 16.47
C ARG A 561 2.70 21.85 17.74
N THR A 562 2.72 20.52 17.76
CA THR A 562 3.26 19.67 18.84
C THR A 562 4.79 19.47 18.78
N GLY A 563 5.52 20.19 17.92
CA GLY A 563 6.97 20.02 17.71
C GLY A 563 7.35 18.81 16.84
N GLN A 564 6.37 17.97 16.45
CA GLN A 564 6.57 16.77 15.64
C GLN A 564 6.92 17.10 14.17
N TRP A 565 7.92 16.44 13.60
CA TRP A 565 8.31 16.63 12.20
C TRP A 565 7.37 15.90 11.23
N ARG A 566 6.64 16.67 10.41
CA ARG A 566 5.71 16.16 9.39
C ARG A 566 6.41 15.69 8.12
N THR A 567 7.52 16.30 7.73
CA THR A 567 8.41 15.81 6.66
C THR A 567 9.80 16.39 6.86
N VAL A 568 10.84 15.62 6.55
CA VAL A 568 12.24 16.04 6.60
C VAL A 568 12.78 16.10 5.17
N LEU A 569 13.44 17.21 4.83
CA LEU A 569 13.95 17.54 3.50
C LEU A 569 15.49 17.61 3.56
N PRO A 570 16.23 16.68 2.92
CA PRO A 570 17.69 16.67 2.96
C PRO A 570 18.30 17.96 2.39
N LEU A 571 19.24 18.57 3.11
CA LEU A 571 19.78 19.89 2.76
C LEU A 571 20.47 19.87 1.39
N ASP A 572 21.35 18.91 1.13
CA ASP A 572 22.11 18.75 -0.12
C ASP A 572 21.23 18.71 -1.39
N SER A 573 19.97 18.29 -1.23
CA SER A 573 18.99 18.23 -2.31
C SER A 573 18.06 19.44 -2.35
N TRP A 574 17.63 19.94 -1.19
CA TRP A 574 16.60 20.98 -1.11
C TRP A 574 17.15 22.41 -0.99
N VAL A 575 18.39 22.58 -0.52
CA VAL A 575 19.08 23.87 -0.35
C VAL A 575 20.55 23.69 -0.76
N PRO A 576 20.84 23.32 -2.03
CA PRO A 576 22.16 22.86 -2.45
C PRO A 576 23.25 23.94 -2.37
N ASP A 577 22.89 25.21 -2.54
CA ASP A 577 23.82 26.34 -2.47
C ASP A 577 23.96 26.87 -1.03
N GLY A 578 23.32 26.23 -0.03
CA GLY A 578 23.25 26.68 1.36
C GLY A 578 22.37 27.91 1.61
N ASP A 579 21.95 28.64 0.56
CA ASP A 579 21.12 29.83 0.68
C ASP A 579 19.67 29.51 1.08
N LEU A 580 19.35 29.83 2.34
CA LEU A 580 18.02 29.68 2.92
C LEU A 580 17.08 30.87 2.60
N THR A 581 17.54 31.94 1.94
CA THR A 581 16.77 33.18 1.75
C THR A 581 15.44 32.94 1.02
N ALA A 582 15.46 32.17 -0.07
CA ALA A 582 14.25 31.83 -0.82
C ALA A 582 13.31 30.88 -0.04
N LEU A 583 13.86 30.03 0.85
CA LEU A 583 13.07 29.15 1.72
C LEU A 583 12.44 29.94 2.87
N ALA A 584 13.14 30.92 3.42
CA ALA A 584 12.63 31.86 4.42
C ALA A 584 11.54 32.79 3.84
N GLY A 585 11.68 33.19 2.56
CA GLY A 585 10.62 33.87 1.82
C GLY A 585 9.35 33.01 1.71
N PHE A 586 9.49 31.74 1.32
CA PHE A 586 8.37 30.79 1.31
C PHE A 586 7.73 30.60 2.69
N ALA A 587 8.55 30.46 3.75
CA ALA A 587 8.06 30.33 5.12
C ALA A 587 7.20 31.53 5.54
N ARG A 588 7.67 32.74 5.26
CA ARG A 588 6.97 34.01 5.55
C ARG A 588 5.61 34.09 4.85
N GLU A 589 5.57 33.84 3.54
CA GLU A 589 4.33 33.84 2.74
C GLU A 589 3.36 32.72 3.17
N ALA A 590 3.87 31.59 3.66
CA ALA A 590 3.09 30.49 4.19
C ALA A 590 2.65 30.66 5.66
N GLY A 591 3.10 31.72 6.35
CA GLY A 591 2.81 31.94 7.78
C GLY A 591 3.50 30.94 8.72
N LEU A 592 4.66 30.42 8.33
CA LEU A 592 5.45 29.44 9.09
C LEU A 592 6.58 30.13 9.86
N SER A 593 6.76 29.78 11.14
CA SER A 593 7.93 30.22 11.91
C SER A 593 9.20 29.49 11.45
N LEU A 594 10.36 30.11 11.69
CA LEU A 594 11.68 29.56 11.39
C LEU A 594 12.46 29.39 12.69
N SER A 595 13.11 28.24 12.86
CA SER A 595 13.87 27.90 14.07
C SER A 595 14.96 26.87 13.76
N ASP A 596 15.89 26.70 14.71
CA ASP A 596 16.93 25.68 14.67
C ASP A 596 16.64 24.56 15.67
N THR A 597 17.08 23.34 15.40
CA THR A 597 16.96 22.19 16.31
C THR A 597 18.12 21.23 16.13
N ARG A 598 18.75 20.80 17.24
CA ARG A 598 19.81 19.79 17.20
C ARG A 598 19.20 18.39 17.12
N ALA A 599 19.69 17.56 16.20
CA ALA A 599 19.12 16.26 15.86
C ALA A 599 20.15 15.36 15.17
N GLU A 600 20.20 14.08 15.53
CA GLU A 600 20.99 13.06 14.82
C GLU A 600 20.54 12.88 13.37
N ARG A 601 21.50 12.60 12.47
CA ARG A 601 21.23 12.29 11.06
C ARG A 601 20.44 10.99 10.90
N VAL A 602 19.54 10.98 9.93
CA VAL A 602 18.68 9.82 9.66
C VAL A 602 18.76 9.40 8.19
N THR A 603 19.22 8.18 7.94
CA THR A 603 19.51 7.65 6.59
C THR A 603 18.29 7.04 5.90
N VAL A 604 18.17 7.24 4.57
CA VAL A 604 16.97 6.87 3.78
C VAL A 604 17.26 5.93 2.61
N SER A 605 16.54 4.82 2.54
CA SER A 605 16.63 3.84 1.43
C SER A 605 15.57 4.06 0.32
N ASP A 606 14.34 4.46 0.66
CA ASP A 606 13.21 4.48 -0.30
C ASP A 606 12.20 5.63 -0.08
N ASP A 607 12.66 6.88 -0.05
CA ASP A 607 11.73 8.02 -0.10
C ASP A 607 11.27 8.32 -1.53
N VAL A 608 9.99 8.68 -1.69
CA VAL A 608 9.35 9.10 -2.94
C VAL A 608 9.82 10.49 -3.38
N PHE A 609 10.32 11.30 -2.44
CA PHE A 609 10.93 12.61 -2.70
C PHE A 609 12.44 12.55 -2.95
N ALA A 610 13.13 11.53 -2.44
CA ALA A 610 14.54 11.29 -2.77
C ALA A 610 14.71 10.91 -4.24
N ASP A 611 15.79 11.38 -4.85
CA ASP A 611 16.11 11.11 -6.25
C ASP A 611 16.68 9.69 -6.42
N GLY A 612 16.53 9.12 -7.62
CA GLY A 612 17.03 7.77 -7.93
C GLY A 612 16.28 6.58 -7.30
N THR A 613 15.39 6.79 -6.32
CA THR A 613 14.63 5.67 -5.70
C THR A 613 13.62 5.06 -6.68
N PRO A 614 13.32 3.74 -6.57
CA PRO A 614 12.30 3.11 -7.42
C PRO A 614 10.93 3.80 -7.33
N SER A 615 10.55 4.21 -6.12
CA SER A 615 9.30 4.90 -5.77
C SER A 615 9.15 6.24 -6.51
N SER A 616 10.22 7.04 -6.60
CA SER A 616 10.22 8.32 -7.31
C SER A 616 9.84 8.19 -8.80
N SER A 617 10.04 7.01 -9.39
CA SER A 617 9.76 6.71 -10.82
C SER A 617 8.32 6.22 -11.09
N ALA A 618 7.56 5.85 -10.07
CA ALA A 618 6.31 5.08 -10.14
C ALA A 618 5.05 5.89 -10.56
N ARG A 619 5.21 6.88 -11.45
CA ARG A 619 4.12 7.76 -11.88
C ARG A 619 3.07 7.04 -12.75
N SER A 620 1.80 7.46 -12.63
CA SER A 620 0.76 7.21 -13.65
C SER A 620 1.18 7.80 -15.00
N ARG A 621 1.73 6.97 -15.90
CA ARG A 621 2.27 7.37 -17.21
C ARG A 621 1.18 7.52 -18.30
N GLY A 622 -0.10 7.53 -17.95
CA GLY A 622 -1.22 7.44 -18.89
C GLY A 622 -1.46 6.00 -19.37
N PRO A 623 -2.03 5.78 -20.58
CA PRO A 623 -2.35 4.45 -21.08
C PRO A 623 -1.15 3.49 -21.12
N ALA A 624 -1.38 2.22 -20.79
CA ALA A 624 -0.35 1.19 -20.78
C ALA A 624 0.14 0.92 -22.22
N GLY A 625 1.39 1.30 -22.49
CA GLY A 625 1.95 1.27 -23.85
C GLY A 625 1.94 -0.12 -24.49
N ARG A 626 2.09 -1.20 -23.71
CA ARG A 626 2.07 -2.59 -24.23
C ARG A 626 0.75 -2.95 -24.91
N GLY A 627 -0.39 -2.62 -24.31
CA GLY A 627 -1.71 -2.91 -24.92
C GLY A 627 -1.99 -2.10 -26.18
N LEU A 628 -1.40 -0.90 -26.31
CA LEU A 628 -1.43 -0.10 -27.54
C LEU A 628 -0.51 -0.68 -28.62
N LEU A 629 0.72 -1.05 -28.27
CA LEU A 629 1.66 -1.69 -29.18
C LEU A 629 1.16 -3.04 -29.70
N ILE A 630 0.38 -3.79 -28.93
CA ILE A 630 -0.30 -5.01 -29.40
C ILE A 630 -1.33 -4.67 -30.48
N LEU A 631 -2.14 -3.60 -30.33
CA LEU A 631 -3.06 -3.20 -31.41
C LEU A 631 -2.31 -2.69 -32.65
N ALA A 632 -1.21 -1.95 -32.46
CA ALA A 632 -0.36 -1.54 -33.57
C ALA A 632 0.24 -2.74 -34.32
N PHE A 633 0.70 -3.77 -33.58
CA PHE A 633 1.18 -5.03 -34.15
C PHE A 633 0.09 -5.74 -34.97
N TRP A 634 -1.14 -5.85 -34.45
CA TRP A 634 -2.26 -6.42 -35.21
C TRP A 634 -2.57 -5.63 -36.49
N ALA A 635 -2.57 -4.30 -36.43
CA ALA A 635 -2.79 -3.47 -37.62
C ALA A 635 -1.67 -3.63 -38.67
N VAL A 636 -0.41 -3.70 -38.23
CA VAL A 636 0.75 -3.95 -39.11
C VAL A 636 0.78 -5.38 -39.65
N LEU A 637 0.32 -6.38 -38.90
CA LEU A 637 0.25 -7.77 -39.35
C LEU A 637 -0.81 -7.97 -40.45
N ILE A 638 -1.92 -7.25 -40.38
CA ILE A 638 -3.03 -7.34 -41.35
C ILE A 638 -2.77 -6.46 -42.59
N ALA A 639 -2.03 -5.35 -42.48
CA ALA A 639 -1.81 -4.43 -43.60
C ALA A 639 -1.16 -5.06 -44.87
N PRO A 640 -0.17 -5.97 -44.78
CA PRO A 640 0.34 -6.69 -45.96
C PRO A 640 -0.73 -7.53 -46.64
N LEU A 641 -1.61 -8.17 -45.85
CA LEU A 641 -2.71 -8.97 -46.37
C LEU A 641 -3.77 -8.14 -47.07
N THR A 642 -3.82 -6.82 -46.89
CA THR A 642 -4.77 -5.91 -47.57
C THR A 642 -4.18 -5.21 -48.81
N LEU A 643 -2.89 -5.43 -49.13
CA LEU A 643 -2.21 -4.76 -50.25
C LEU A 643 -2.75 -5.16 -51.63
N TRP A 644 -3.21 -6.41 -51.79
CA TRP A 644 -3.81 -6.88 -53.05
C TRP A 644 -5.29 -6.48 -53.20
N GLY A 645 -5.85 -5.73 -52.23
CA GLY A 645 -7.23 -5.28 -52.19
C GLY A 645 -7.32 -3.75 -52.16
N TRP A 646 -8.30 -3.22 -51.43
CA TRP A 646 -8.51 -1.77 -51.40
C TRP A 646 -7.40 -1.01 -50.66
N ARG A 647 -6.65 -0.19 -51.40
CA ARG A 647 -5.53 0.63 -50.88
C ARG A 647 -5.92 1.53 -49.69
N VAL A 648 -7.17 2.01 -49.65
CA VAL A 648 -7.68 2.86 -48.56
C VAL A 648 -7.77 2.08 -47.24
N ALA A 649 -8.15 0.79 -47.27
CA ALA A 649 -8.17 -0.07 -46.08
C ALA A 649 -6.75 -0.26 -45.53
N THR A 650 -5.76 -0.49 -46.40
CA THR A 650 -4.34 -0.57 -46.03
C THR A 650 -3.85 0.74 -45.39
N ALA A 651 -4.14 1.90 -46.01
CA ALA A 651 -3.77 3.20 -45.46
C ALA A 651 -4.42 3.46 -44.08
N GLY A 652 -5.69 3.07 -43.89
CA GLY A 652 -6.40 3.15 -42.62
C GLY A 652 -5.76 2.31 -41.51
N LEU A 653 -5.33 1.07 -41.82
CA LEU A 653 -4.61 0.22 -40.87
C LEU A 653 -3.26 0.82 -40.46
N LEU A 654 -2.49 1.36 -41.42
CA LEU A 654 -1.21 2.01 -41.14
C LEU A 654 -1.39 3.27 -40.26
N LEU A 655 -2.41 4.10 -40.55
CA LEU A 655 -2.73 5.28 -39.73
C LEU A 655 -3.17 4.87 -38.31
N LEU A 656 -3.94 3.79 -38.17
CA LEU A 656 -4.31 3.22 -36.87
C LEU A 656 -3.10 2.73 -36.07
N ALA A 657 -2.14 2.09 -36.75
CA ALA A 657 -0.88 1.66 -36.13
C ALA A 657 -0.03 2.85 -35.66
N VAL A 658 0.09 3.90 -36.46
CA VAL A 658 0.78 5.15 -36.09
C VAL A 658 0.09 5.82 -34.89
N ALA A 659 -1.24 5.95 -34.90
CA ALA A 659 -2.00 6.52 -33.79
C ALA A 659 -1.83 5.74 -32.48
N ALA A 660 -1.67 4.41 -32.57
CA ALA A 660 -1.43 3.56 -31.40
C ALA A 660 0.03 3.64 -30.88
N ALA A 661 1.02 3.68 -31.77
CA ALA A 661 2.43 3.58 -31.41
C ALA A 661 3.13 4.93 -31.16
N LEU A 662 2.85 5.96 -31.96
CA LEU A 662 3.56 7.25 -31.90
C LEU A 662 3.51 7.92 -30.52
N PRO A 663 2.35 8.00 -29.82
CA PRO A 663 2.31 8.62 -28.49
C PRO A 663 3.09 7.82 -27.42
N VAL A 664 3.22 6.50 -27.60
CA VAL A 664 4.04 5.63 -26.73
C VAL A 664 5.52 5.91 -26.95
N LEU A 665 5.95 6.08 -28.20
CA LEU A 665 7.32 6.41 -28.58
C LEU A 665 7.72 7.82 -28.11
N VAL A 666 6.89 8.83 -28.34
CA VAL A 666 7.13 10.21 -27.90
C VAL A 666 7.31 10.27 -26.38
N ARG A 667 6.44 9.59 -25.62
CA ARG A 667 6.56 9.47 -24.15
C ARG A 667 7.90 8.83 -23.75
N TRP A 668 8.30 7.73 -24.39
CA TRP A 668 9.55 7.02 -24.09
C TRP A 668 10.80 7.85 -24.41
N VAL A 669 10.83 8.58 -25.53
CA VAL A 669 11.92 9.51 -25.86
C VAL A 669 12.00 10.64 -24.84
N TRP A 670 10.86 11.21 -24.44
CA TRP A 670 10.79 12.25 -23.42
C TRP A 670 11.31 11.76 -22.06
N GLU A 671 10.87 10.58 -21.60
CA GLU A 671 11.35 9.94 -20.37
C GLU A 671 12.88 9.72 -20.42
N ARG A 672 13.42 9.18 -21.52
CA ARG A 672 14.88 9.00 -21.69
C ARG A 672 15.67 10.32 -21.68
N ARG A 673 15.11 11.43 -22.16
CA ARG A 673 15.77 12.74 -22.12
C ARG A 673 15.82 13.34 -20.71
N MET A 674 14.82 13.08 -19.87
CA MET A 674 14.76 13.60 -18.49
C MET A 674 15.63 12.82 -17.49
N VAL A 675 15.95 11.55 -17.77
CA VAL A 675 16.72 10.65 -16.87
C VAL A 675 18.23 10.73 -17.08
N ARG A 676 18.72 11.40 -18.14
CA ARG A 676 20.16 11.56 -18.33
C ARG A 676 20.77 12.37 -17.17
N PRO A 677 21.76 11.83 -16.43
CA PRO A 677 22.53 12.65 -15.49
C PRO A 677 23.21 13.79 -16.28
N ALA A 678 23.52 14.89 -15.59
CA ALA A 678 24.39 15.90 -16.15
C ALA A 678 25.71 15.22 -16.57
N ARG A 679 26.13 15.41 -17.82
CA ARG A 679 27.50 15.05 -18.19
C ARG A 679 28.43 15.99 -17.43
N ARG A 680 29.45 15.39 -16.81
CA ARG A 680 30.62 16.11 -16.27
C ARG A 680 31.25 16.94 -17.38
#